data_AF-A0AAU8T6C9-F1
#
_entry.id   AF-A0AAU8T6C9-F1
#
_cell.length_a   1.000
_cell.length_b   1.000
_cell.length_c   1.000
_cell.angle_alpha   90.00
_cell.angle_beta   90.00
_cell.angle_gamma   90.00
#
_symmetry.space_group_name_H-M   'P 1'
#
loop_
_entity.id
_entity.type
_entity.pdbx_description
1 polymer ?
#
loop_
_entity_poly.entity_id
_entity_poly.type
_entity_poly.pdbx_seq_one_letter_code
_entity_poly.pdbx_strand_id
1 'polypeptide(L)'
;MLSGGGARGYAHLGVLKVLEENRIPVDCIAGTSMGSVVGGLYASGMTAQDMQNRLAGINLADIAFDITERADLPQSRREDERLYVNSLSLGYGANGFRLPVGLVQGNRLQALLQDWTSAVPGNVSFDRLPIPYRAIATDLRTGQKVVLDHGSLPQAIRASMALPGLFAPADIDGRTLVDGGIVSNLPIETARDMGANVVIAVDIGSPLRPLDALASPADVMQQMIGILIHQNVARQREQLQPGDVVIEPALGSLSFTDFANASQAIAAGAAATRAALPQLRHLALSPADYAAWRARHGAPAMRPVRITQIEIASQGAVPESRIRNALHVKPGDVYDPTALNKDLLALSNTGDFASVSQQLVDDGDDHKLVISAQQKQWGPNFLLFGLGLSSSSTDEGGFRLHLGYRRPWLTSSGLEGRVDGTVGSDLIDLHAELRQPLSTSFGYYVAPYVEFQRRYANLYDDSGNIKVTQYLLQTERAGLDFGIPLARLGDFRIGVAYAHGFASPQYNLPLDDGTPNPPLLFPDIYGRQLSARARLVIDQLDDPLFARKGYFGELRVERSLFAGSDSFTEVYGKSIVAASYGRHSINASIEAGNDFGGTNLTNPFGFTLGGFQHLSAYAADQLSGNSMLYGQVTYMNQLAVFNASPIRGLFAGLSIEAGNVWNRDSEFGSGPLKRSVTIFTALTSSFGPIYLGIAFAPSGRHNFYFQLGHTY
;
A
#
# COMPACT_ATOMS: atom_id res chain seq x y z
N MET A 1 -22.65 -8.18 26.04
CA MET A 1 -22.57 -7.03 25.11
C MET A 1 -21.14 -6.59 24.99
N LEU A 2 -20.70 -6.30 23.77
CA LEU A 2 -19.31 -5.93 23.48
C LEU A 2 -19.27 -4.59 22.75
N SER A 3 -18.67 -3.58 23.37
CA SER A 3 -18.59 -2.24 22.78
C SER A 3 -17.51 -2.08 21.70
N GLY A 4 -17.60 -1.02 20.91
CA GLY A 4 -16.56 -0.62 19.96
C GLY A 4 -15.39 0.10 20.62
N GLY A 5 -14.22 0.04 19.97
CA GLY A 5 -12.99 0.68 20.46
C GLY A 5 -11.73 0.44 19.61
N GLY A 6 -11.86 0.00 18.35
CA GLY A 6 -10.72 -0.35 17.50
C GLY A 6 -9.81 -1.41 18.14
N ALA A 7 -8.50 -1.19 18.14
CA ALA A 7 -7.48 -2.06 18.73
C ALA A 7 -7.75 -2.44 20.20
N ARG A 8 -8.48 -1.61 20.97
CA ARG A 8 -8.88 -1.91 22.35
C ARG A 8 -9.78 -3.14 22.46
N GLY A 9 -10.44 -3.56 21.37
CA GLY A 9 -11.32 -4.72 21.33
C GLY A 9 -10.65 -6.07 21.57
N TYR A 10 -9.32 -6.15 21.55
CA TYR A 10 -8.62 -7.33 22.07
C TYR A 10 -8.96 -7.62 23.55
N ALA A 11 -9.37 -6.62 24.33
CA ALA A 11 -9.82 -6.85 25.70
C ALA A 11 -11.04 -7.77 25.79
N HIS A 12 -11.93 -7.75 24.78
CA HIS A 12 -13.10 -8.64 24.73
C HIS A 12 -12.70 -10.12 24.74
N LEU A 13 -11.59 -10.48 24.10
CA LEU A 13 -11.06 -11.85 24.14
C LEU A 13 -10.64 -12.25 25.55
N GLY A 14 -10.00 -11.33 26.28
CA GLY A 14 -9.65 -11.53 27.69
C GLY A 14 -10.89 -11.73 28.57
N VAL A 15 -11.96 -10.99 28.31
CA VAL A 15 -13.25 -11.16 29.00
C VAL A 15 -13.83 -12.54 28.72
N LEU A 16 -14.02 -12.88 27.45
CA LEU A 16 -14.60 -14.17 27.04
C LEU A 16 -13.80 -15.34 27.59
N LYS A 17 -12.47 -15.26 27.57
CA LYS A 17 -11.59 -16.30 28.14
C LYS A 17 -11.88 -16.55 29.62
N VAL A 18 -12.04 -15.50 30.42
CA VAL A 18 -12.32 -15.66 31.85
C VAL A 18 -13.75 -16.17 32.08
N LEU A 19 -14.73 -15.77 31.26
CA LEU A 19 -16.08 -16.35 31.33
C LEU A 19 -16.05 -17.86 31.03
N GLU A 20 -15.30 -18.28 30.00
CA GLU A 20 -15.11 -19.68 29.66
C GLU A 20 -14.43 -20.49 30.78
N GLU A 21 -13.33 -19.96 31.34
CA GLU A 21 -12.58 -20.56 32.46
C GLU A 21 -13.47 -20.78 33.70
N ASN A 22 -14.48 -19.92 33.89
CA ASN A 22 -15.38 -19.95 35.04
C ASN A 22 -16.76 -20.57 34.73
N ARG A 23 -16.94 -21.18 33.56
CA ARG A 23 -18.19 -21.87 33.13
C ARG A 23 -19.42 -20.96 33.13
N ILE A 24 -19.24 -19.69 32.80
CA ILE A 24 -20.34 -18.72 32.66
C ILE A 24 -20.79 -18.76 31.19
N PRO A 25 -22.01 -19.26 30.89
CA PRO A 25 -22.51 -19.33 29.52
C PRO A 25 -22.88 -17.94 28.99
N VAL A 26 -22.87 -17.79 27.67
CA VAL A 26 -23.30 -16.57 26.97
C VAL A 26 -24.43 -16.93 26.01
N ASP A 27 -25.66 -16.57 26.36
CA ASP A 27 -26.84 -16.99 25.61
C ASP A 27 -27.16 -16.10 24.40
N CYS A 28 -26.68 -14.86 24.39
CA CYS A 28 -26.82 -13.95 23.25
C CYS A 28 -25.76 -12.85 23.27
N ILE A 29 -25.49 -12.26 22.10
CA ILE A 29 -24.45 -11.25 21.90
C ILE A 29 -24.96 -10.14 20.99
N ALA A 30 -24.93 -8.90 21.46
CA ALA A 30 -24.90 -7.72 20.58
C ALA A 30 -23.53 -7.05 20.66
N GLY A 31 -22.99 -6.68 19.50
CA GLY A 31 -21.66 -6.10 19.37
C GLY A 31 -21.63 -4.92 18.42
N THR A 32 -20.74 -3.97 18.70
CA THR A 32 -20.52 -2.78 17.88
C THR A 32 -19.03 -2.67 17.51
N SER A 33 -18.70 -2.38 16.24
CA SER A 33 -17.32 -2.20 15.77
C SER A 33 -16.42 -3.40 16.10
N MET A 34 -15.29 -3.22 16.80
CA MET A 34 -14.47 -4.36 17.24
C MET A 34 -15.20 -5.33 18.19
N GLY A 35 -16.22 -4.87 18.91
CA GLY A 35 -17.13 -5.75 19.66
C GLY A 35 -18.02 -6.60 18.75
N SER A 36 -18.38 -6.10 17.57
CA SER A 36 -19.08 -6.86 16.52
C SER A 36 -18.15 -7.93 15.94
N VAL A 37 -16.86 -7.63 15.73
CA VAL A 37 -15.84 -8.61 15.29
C VAL A 37 -15.68 -9.76 16.28
N VAL A 38 -15.29 -9.46 17.52
CA VAL A 38 -15.05 -10.51 18.54
C VAL A 38 -16.36 -11.24 18.87
N GLY A 39 -17.47 -10.51 18.97
CA GLY A 39 -18.78 -11.08 19.27
C GLY A 39 -19.32 -11.98 18.17
N GLY A 40 -19.14 -11.61 16.90
CA GLY A 40 -19.61 -12.39 15.75
C GLY A 40 -18.79 -13.67 15.56
N LEU A 41 -17.47 -13.59 15.75
CA LEU A 41 -16.60 -14.77 15.75
C LEU A 41 -16.96 -15.72 16.89
N TYR A 42 -17.16 -15.20 18.11
CA TYR A 42 -17.59 -16.02 19.25
C TYR A 42 -18.98 -16.64 19.01
N ALA A 43 -19.91 -15.86 18.46
CA ALA A 43 -21.25 -16.32 18.13
C ALA A 43 -21.28 -17.43 17.07
N SER A 44 -20.29 -17.45 16.17
CA SER A 44 -20.10 -18.55 15.20
C SER A 44 -19.59 -19.86 15.84
N GLY A 45 -19.38 -19.87 17.16
CA GLY A 45 -18.92 -21.01 17.94
C GLY A 45 -17.40 -21.11 18.09
N MET A 46 -16.65 -20.08 17.66
CA MET A 46 -15.20 -19.99 17.84
C MET A 46 -14.85 -19.65 19.29
N THR A 47 -13.92 -20.39 19.89
CA THR A 47 -13.54 -20.14 21.29
C THR A 47 -12.62 -18.94 21.44
N ALA A 48 -12.52 -18.38 22.65
CA ALA A 48 -11.58 -17.28 22.91
C ALA A 48 -10.12 -17.70 22.65
N GLN A 49 -9.78 -18.96 22.94
CA GLN A 49 -8.46 -19.50 22.69
C GLN A 49 -8.18 -19.70 21.19
N ASP A 50 -9.16 -20.15 20.41
CA ASP A 50 -9.02 -20.29 18.95
C ASP A 50 -8.82 -18.94 18.27
N MET A 51 -9.60 -17.93 18.68
CA MET A 51 -9.41 -16.55 18.22
C MET A 51 -7.99 -16.06 18.56
N GLN A 52 -7.55 -16.23 19.81
CA GLN A 52 -6.20 -15.81 20.23
C GLN A 52 -5.10 -16.53 19.41
N ASN A 53 -5.25 -17.82 19.14
CA ASN A 53 -4.29 -18.59 18.34
C ASN A 53 -4.23 -18.09 16.89
N ARG A 54 -5.39 -17.79 16.28
CA ARG A 54 -5.46 -17.25 14.91
C ARG A 54 -4.86 -15.84 14.81
N LEU A 55 -4.98 -15.04 15.86
CA LEU A 55 -4.40 -13.69 15.92
C LEU A 55 -2.87 -13.71 16.10
N ALA A 56 -2.29 -14.75 16.68
CA ALA A 56 -0.87 -14.82 17.02
C ALA A 56 0.10 -14.79 15.82
N GLY A 57 -0.40 -14.99 14.59
CA GLY A 57 0.38 -14.98 13.36
C GLY A 57 0.01 -13.87 12.37
N ILE A 58 -0.84 -12.92 12.77
CA ILE A 58 -1.43 -11.93 11.87
C ILE A 58 -1.11 -10.51 12.33
N ASN A 59 -0.59 -9.68 11.41
CA ASN A 59 -0.51 -8.25 11.65
C ASN A 59 -1.87 -7.60 11.36
N LEU A 60 -2.70 -7.42 12.39
CA LEU A 60 -4.01 -6.78 12.23
C LEU A 60 -3.92 -5.32 11.86
N ALA A 61 -2.81 -4.62 12.10
CA ALA A 61 -2.66 -3.28 11.56
C ALA A 61 -2.69 -3.32 10.03
N ASP A 62 -1.94 -4.25 9.42
CA ASP A 62 -1.88 -4.36 7.96
C ASP A 62 -3.23 -4.79 7.38
N ILE A 63 -3.93 -5.71 8.04
CA ILE A 63 -5.27 -6.13 7.61
C ILE A 63 -6.29 -5.02 7.80
N ALA A 64 -6.28 -4.35 8.95
CA ALA A 64 -7.22 -3.28 9.23
C ALA A 64 -7.05 -2.16 8.23
N PHE A 65 -5.82 -1.74 7.92
CA PHE A 65 -5.54 -0.60 7.02
C PHE A 65 -5.35 -0.99 5.54
N ASP A 66 -5.71 -2.22 5.13
CA ASP A 66 -5.47 -2.77 3.78
C ASP A 66 -4.03 -2.55 3.26
N ILE A 67 -3.03 -2.57 4.15
CA ILE A 67 -1.63 -2.45 3.75
C ILE A 67 -1.29 -3.71 2.95
N THR A 68 -0.96 -3.50 1.69
CA THR A 68 -0.61 -4.57 0.74
C THR A 68 0.89 -4.54 0.53
N GLU A 69 1.54 -5.68 0.68
CA GLU A 69 2.94 -5.79 0.34
C GLU A 69 3.15 -5.48 -1.14
N ARG A 70 4.14 -4.66 -1.45
CA ARG A 70 4.41 -4.23 -2.82
C ARG A 70 4.71 -5.41 -3.76
N ALA A 71 5.28 -6.49 -3.24
CA ALA A 71 5.51 -7.75 -3.95
C ALA A 71 4.21 -8.44 -4.41
N ASP A 72 3.09 -8.21 -3.72
CA ASP A 72 1.77 -8.75 -4.07
C ASP A 72 1.03 -7.94 -5.14
N LEU A 73 1.53 -6.75 -5.49
CA LEU A 73 0.95 -5.90 -6.51
C LEU A 73 1.33 -6.39 -7.92
N PRO A 74 0.49 -6.15 -8.94
CA PRO A 74 0.92 -6.28 -10.33
C PRO A 74 2.04 -5.30 -10.67
N GLN A 75 2.89 -5.66 -11.64
CA GLN A 75 4.02 -4.82 -12.03
C GLN A 75 3.63 -3.40 -12.44
N SER A 76 2.52 -3.21 -13.16
CA SER A 76 2.04 -1.87 -13.56
C SER A 76 1.73 -0.96 -12.37
N ARG A 77 1.28 -1.54 -11.25
CA ARG A 77 1.01 -0.78 -10.01
C ARG A 77 2.29 -0.48 -9.25
N ARG A 78 3.26 -1.39 -9.26
CA ARG A 78 4.60 -1.12 -8.72
C ARG A 78 5.33 -0.01 -9.47
N GLU A 79 5.16 0.05 -10.81
CA GLU A 79 5.66 1.16 -11.62
C GLU A 79 5.05 2.49 -11.17
N ASP A 80 3.72 2.53 -10.95
CA ASP A 80 3.04 3.74 -10.46
C ASP A 80 3.59 4.20 -9.10
N GLU A 81 3.79 3.29 -8.15
CA GLU A 81 4.28 3.62 -6.81
C GLU A 81 5.69 4.21 -6.79
N ARG A 82 6.48 4.03 -7.86
CA ARG A 82 7.83 4.61 -7.95
C ARG A 82 7.79 6.13 -8.16
N LEU A 83 6.78 6.64 -8.88
CA LEU A 83 6.59 8.08 -9.14
C LEU A 83 5.51 8.70 -8.24
N TYR A 84 4.49 7.93 -7.88
CA TYR A 84 3.28 8.38 -7.21
C TYR A 84 3.11 7.73 -5.83
N VAL A 85 4.15 7.83 -5.01
CA VAL A 85 4.24 7.21 -3.67
C VAL A 85 3.03 7.57 -2.81
N ASN A 86 2.26 6.55 -2.38
CA ASN A 86 1.05 6.72 -1.56
C ASN A 86 0.06 7.78 -2.11
N SER A 87 0.07 7.99 -3.44
CA SER A 87 -0.59 9.15 -4.05
C SER A 87 -2.10 9.17 -3.84
N LEU A 88 -2.61 10.37 -3.56
CA LEU A 88 -4.04 10.66 -3.57
C LEU A 88 -4.54 10.49 -5.01
N SER A 89 -5.24 9.38 -5.30
CA SER A 89 -5.85 9.21 -6.62
C SER A 89 -7.12 10.04 -6.72
N LEU A 90 -7.16 11.03 -7.61
CA LEU A 90 -8.38 11.77 -7.94
C LEU A 90 -9.04 11.12 -9.16
N GLY A 91 -10.28 10.68 -8.98
CA GLY A 91 -11.06 10.10 -10.06
C GLY A 91 -11.92 11.12 -10.79
N TYR A 92 -12.17 10.94 -12.09
CA TYR A 92 -13.17 11.74 -12.80
C TYR A 92 -13.95 10.93 -13.84
N GLY A 93 -15.23 11.26 -13.99
CA GLY A 93 -16.14 10.61 -14.93
C GLY A 93 -17.25 11.56 -15.38
N ALA A 94 -18.33 11.00 -15.92
CA ALA A 94 -19.48 11.78 -16.42
C ALA A 94 -20.10 12.71 -15.38
N ASN A 95 -19.98 12.35 -14.10
CA ASN A 95 -20.54 13.09 -12.97
C ASN A 95 -19.51 14.01 -12.27
N GLY A 96 -18.41 14.35 -12.96
CA GLY A 96 -17.35 15.20 -12.44
C GLY A 96 -16.26 14.46 -11.65
N PHE A 97 -15.52 15.23 -10.85
CA PHE A 97 -14.43 14.74 -10.01
C PHE A 97 -14.94 14.07 -8.75
N ARG A 98 -14.33 12.94 -8.37
CA ARG A 98 -14.67 12.14 -7.20
C ARG A 98 -13.41 11.65 -6.49
N LEU A 99 -13.43 11.70 -5.17
CA LEU A 99 -12.42 11.09 -4.31
C LEU A 99 -12.92 9.75 -3.76
N PRO A 100 -12.03 8.84 -3.36
CA PRO A 100 -12.41 7.67 -2.58
C PRO A 100 -13.18 8.08 -1.31
N VAL A 101 -14.26 7.36 -1.00
CA VAL A 101 -15.13 7.64 0.17
C VAL A 101 -14.53 7.23 1.51
N GLY A 102 -13.42 6.49 1.50
CA GLY A 102 -12.64 6.10 2.68
C GLY A 102 -11.17 5.88 2.31
N LEU A 103 -10.28 6.05 3.28
CA LEU A 103 -8.84 5.82 3.11
C LEU A 103 -8.53 4.33 2.91
N VAL A 104 -9.36 3.46 3.48
CA VAL A 104 -9.22 2.00 3.48
C VAL A 104 -10.50 1.36 2.97
N GLN A 105 -10.40 0.39 2.06
CA GLN A 105 -11.57 -0.26 1.46
C GLN A 105 -12.11 -1.43 2.30
N GLY A 106 -11.31 -2.00 3.20
CA GLY A 106 -11.62 -3.11 4.07
C GLY A 106 -11.61 -4.48 3.38
N ASN A 107 -10.85 -4.64 2.29
CA ASN A 107 -10.88 -5.89 1.50
C ASN A 107 -10.13 -7.03 2.19
N ARG A 108 -8.99 -6.74 2.83
CA ARG A 108 -8.24 -7.76 3.59
C ARG A 108 -9.01 -8.21 4.82
N LEU A 109 -9.63 -7.27 5.51
CA LEU A 109 -10.48 -7.57 6.66
C LEU A 109 -11.68 -8.43 6.25
N GLN A 110 -12.36 -8.08 5.15
CA GLN A 110 -13.47 -8.86 4.62
C GLN A 110 -13.05 -10.30 4.30
N ALA A 111 -11.93 -10.48 3.60
CA ALA A 111 -11.39 -11.80 3.27
C ALA A 111 -11.04 -12.61 4.53
N LEU A 112 -10.41 -11.97 5.53
CA LEU A 112 -10.11 -12.62 6.81
C LEU A 112 -11.37 -13.09 7.52
N LEU A 113 -12.38 -12.23 7.63
CA LEU A 113 -13.64 -12.55 8.29
C LEU A 113 -14.38 -13.66 7.52
N GLN A 114 -14.36 -13.65 6.19
CA GLN A 114 -14.93 -14.72 5.37
C GLN A 114 -14.24 -16.07 5.61
N ASP A 115 -12.90 -16.09 5.70
CA ASP A 115 -12.17 -17.32 6.02
C ASP A 115 -12.56 -17.85 7.42
N TRP A 116 -12.60 -16.96 8.41
CA TRP A 116 -12.86 -17.32 9.80
C TRP A 116 -14.30 -17.69 10.10
N THR A 117 -15.23 -17.25 9.26
CA THR A 117 -16.67 -17.55 9.37
C THR A 117 -17.16 -18.49 8.26
N SER A 118 -16.24 -19.15 7.54
CA SER A 118 -16.56 -20.00 6.39
C SER A 118 -17.47 -21.20 6.69
N ALA A 119 -17.58 -21.62 7.95
CA ALA A 119 -18.52 -22.64 8.39
C ALA A 119 -19.97 -22.12 8.55
N VAL A 120 -20.17 -20.81 8.50
CA VAL A 120 -21.48 -20.15 8.57
C VAL A 120 -22.03 -19.95 7.16
N PRO A 121 -23.27 -20.36 6.86
CA PRO A 121 -23.88 -20.13 5.56
C PRO A 121 -23.92 -18.64 5.21
N GLY A 122 -23.77 -18.32 3.92
CA GLY A 122 -23.63 -16.94 3.46
C GLY A 122 -24.85 -16.06 3.71
N ASN A 123 -26.05 -16.65 3.81
CA ASN A 123 -27.29 -15.94 4.15
C ASN A 123 -28.01 -16.69 5.27
N VAL A 124 -27.78 -16.29 6.51
CA VAL A 124 -28.34 -16.97 7.69
C VAL A 124 -29.01 -15.96 8.61
N SER A 125 -30.10 -16.35 9.26
CA SER A 125 -30.60 -15.62 10.43
C SER A 125 -29.59 -15.77 11.56
N PHE A 126 -29.16 -14.67 12.16
CA PHE A 126 -28.18 -14.68 13.24
C PHE A 126 -28.73 -15.27 14.54
N ASP A 127 -30.03 -15.54 14.63
CA ASP A 127 -30.65 -16.34 15.71
C ASP A 127 -30.33 -17.83 15.59
N ARG A 128 -29.90 -18.29 14.41
CA ARG A 128 -29.53 -19.70 14.15
C ARG A 128 -28.04 -19.96 14.28
N LEU A 129 -27.25 -18.94 14.60
CA LEU A 129 -25.85 -19.13 14.95
C LEU A 129 -25.74 -19.94 16.25
N PRO A 130 -24.60 -20.59 16.51
CA PRO A 130 -24.38 -21.30 17.77
C PRO A 130 -24.74 -20.46 19.00
N ILE A 131 -24.50 -19.14 18.97
CA ILE A 131 -25.06 -18.18 19.92
C ILE A 131 -25.78 -17.06 19.13
N PRO A 132 -27.05 -16.74 19.44
CA PRO A 132 -27.78 -15.63 18.84
C PRO A 132 -26.99 -14.31 18.86
N TYR A 133 -26.94 -13.63 17.72
CA TYR A 133 -26.07 -12.48 17.51
C TYR A 133 -26.75 -11.28 16.84
N ARG A 134 -26.30 -10.07 17.18
CA ARG A 134 -26.63 -8.81 16.49
C ARG A 134 -25.39 -7.94 16.30
N ALA A 135 -25.22 -7.41 15.10
CA ALA A 135 -24.25 -6.35 14.82
C ALA A 135 -24.96 -4.99 14.73
N ILE A 136 -24.37 -3.95 15.30
CA ILE A 136 -24.94 -2.60 15.26
C ILE A 136 -24.24 -1.78 14.17
N ALA A 137 -25.02 -1.16 13.30
CA ALA A 137 -24.53 -0.21 12.30
C ALA A 137 -25.33 1.10 12.35
N THR A 138 -24.82 2.12 11.67
CA THR A 138 -25.50 3.41 11.49
C THR A 138 -25.86 3.57 10.01
N ASP A 139 -27.11 3.87 9.69
CA ASP A 139 -27.52 4.25 8.33
C ASP A 139 -26.96 5.65 8.02
N LEU A 140 -26.03 5.75 7.07
CA LEU A 140 -25.34 6.99 6.75
C LEU A 140 -26.28 8.07 6.19
N ARG A 141 -27.41 7.67 5.59
CA ARG A 141 -28.38 8.60 5.02
C ARG A 141 -29.27 9.23 6.09
N THR A 142 -29.66 8.47 7.11
CA THR A 142 -30.65 8.91 8.12
C THR A 142 -30.05 9.16 9.50
N GLY A 143 -28.83 8.69 9.76
CA GLY A 143 -28.20 8.69 11.08
C GLY A 143 -28.85 7.72 12.08
N GLN A 144 -29.72 6.81 11.63
CA GLN A 144 -30.46 5.91 12.52
C GLN A 144 -29.70 4.60 12.81
N LYS A 145 -29.97 4.03 13.99
CA LYS A 145 -29.50 2.71 14.40
C LYS A 145 -30.10 1.63 13.50
N VAL A 146 -29.24 0.79 12.92
CA VAL A 146 -29.59 -0.41 12.18
C VAL A 146 -29.07 -1.62 12.95
N VAL A 147 -29.97 -2.54 13.28
CA VAL A 147 -29.63 -3.81 13.93
C VAL A 147 -29.56 -4.88 12.84
N LEU A 148 -28.36 -5.40 12.60
CA LEU A 148 -28.12 -6.45 11.62
C LEU A 148 -28.30 -7.80 12.30
N ASP A 149 -29.31 -8.55 11.84
CA ASP A 149 -29.78 -9.80 12.44
C ASP A 149 -29.84 -10.98 11.46
N HIS A 150 -29.47 -10.76 10.20
CA HIS A 150 -29.39 -11.81 9.19
C HIS A 150 -28.41 -11.43 8.06
N GLY A 151 -28.23 -12.37 7.13
CA GLY A 151 -27.43 -12.19 5.93
C GLY A 151 -26.03 -12.75 6.08
N SER A 152 -25.05 -12.07 5.50
CA SER A 152 -23.65 -12.45 5.57
C SER A 152 -23.02 -11.93 6.85
N LEU A 153 -22.69 -12.84 7.77
CA LEU A 153 -21.99 -12.51 9.03
C LEU A 153 -20.73 -11.63 8.81
N PRO A 154 -19.79 -11.94 7.89
CA PRO A 154 -18.61 -11.11 7.69
C PRO A 154 -18.96 -9.71 7.14
N GLN A 155 -19.98 -9.58 6.27
CA GLN A 155 -20.44 -8.27 5.79
C GLN A 155 -21.08 -7.45 6.92
N ALA A 156 -21.90 -8.07 7.77
CA ALA A 156 -22.52 -7.39 8.90
C ALA A 156 -21.47 -6.88 9.91
N ILE A 157 -20.45 -7.70 10.19
CA ILE A 157 -19.30 -7.30 11.01
C ILE A 157 -18.56 -6.13 10.37
N ARG A 158 -18.24 -6.21 9.07
CA ARG A 158 -17.56 -5.13 8.32
C ARG A 158 -18.35 -3.83 8.37
N ALA A 159 -19.67 -3.88 8.15
CA ALA A 159 -20.54 -2.70 8.21
C ALA A 159 -20.51 -2.05 9.61
N SER A 160 -20.55 -2.86 10.67
CA SER A 160 -20.45 -2.39 12.06
C SER A 160 -19.09 -1.74 12.39
N MET A 161 -18.04 -2.03 11.62
CA MET A 161 -16.68 -1.53 11.81
C MET A 161 -16.29 -0.41 10.83
N ALA A 162 -17.20 0.02 9.95
CA ALA A 162 -16.90 0.99 8.89
C ALA A 162 -16.85 2.44 9.42
N LEU A 163 -15.81 2.78 10.21
CA LEU A 163 -15.63 4.09 10.83
C LEU A 163 -15.52 5.21 9.77
N PRO A 164 -16.39 6.24 9.78
CA PRO A 164 -16.35 7.33 8.82
C PRO A 164 -15.01 8.04 8.74
N GLY A 165 -14.60 8.37 7.51
CA GLY A 165 -13.31 9.03 7.23
C GLY A 165 -12.10 8.09 7.23
N LEU A 166 -12.22 6.88 7.77
CA LEU A 166 -11.16 5.88 7.77
C LEU A 166 -11.50 4.69 6.86
N PHE A 167 -12.63 4.03 7.10
CA PHE A 167 -13.08 2.86 6.36
C PHE A 167 -14.22 3.22 5.40
N ALA A 168 -14.22 2.61 4.22
CA ALA A 168 -15.31 2.76 3.26
C ALA A 168 -16.64 2.22 3.86
N PRO A 169 -17.77 2.93 3.66
CA PRO A 169 -19.09 2.42 4.03
C PRO A 169 -19.40 1.07 3.38
N ALA A 170 -20.31 0.31 3.97
CA ALA A 170 -20.80 -0.95 3.44
C ALA A 170 -22.25 -0.83 2.99
N ASP A 171 -22.56 -1.27 1.76
CA ASP A 171 -23.94 -1.32 1.28
C ASP A 171 -24.56 -2.68 1.57
N ILE A 172 -25.62 -2.71 2.39
CA ILE A 172 -26.39 -3.91 2.74
C ILE A 172 -27.88 -3.58 2.60
N ASP A 173 -28.62 -4.41 1.86
CA ASP A 173 -30.07 -4.27 1.64
C ASP A 173 -30.53 -2.87 1.21
N GLY A 174 -29.75 -2.23 0.33
CA GLY A 174 -30.04 -0.88 -0.19
C GLY A 174 -29.78 0.26 0.81
N ARG A 175 -29.12 -0.02 1.94
CA ARG A 175 -28.67 0.97 2.92
C ARG A 175 -27.15 1.08 2.89
N THR A 176 -26.65 2.31 2.91
CA THR A 176 -25.23 2.59 3.10
C THR A 176 -24.95 2.71 4.59
N LEU A 177 -24.20 1.77 5.12
CA LEU A 177 -23.96 1.59 6.55
C LEU A 177 -22.54 1.98 6.95
N VAL A 178 -22.42 2.61 8.11
CA VAL A 178 -21.15 2.95 8.78
C VAL A 178 -21.14 2.43 10.21
N ASP A 179 -20.02 2.60 10.91
CA ASP A 179 -19.80 2.08 12.26
C ASP A 179 -20.96 2.42 13.23
N GLY A 180 -21.43 1.40 13.95
CA GLY A 180 -22.54 1.52 14.90
C GLY A 180 -22.19 2.31 16.15
N GLY A 181 -20.91 2.57 16.42
CA GLY A 181 -20.41 3.29 17.58
C GLY A 181 -20.99 4.70 17.69
N ILE A 182 -21.35 5.31 16.56
CA ILE A 182 -21.90 6.68 16.50
C ILE A 182 -23.30 6.76 17.14
N VAL A 183 -24.09 5.68 17.05
CA VAL A 183 -25.49 5.64 17.52
C VAL A 183 -25.67 4.77 18.76
N SER A 184 -24.89 3.69 18.89
CA SER A 184 -25.04 2.72 19.97
C SER A 184 -23.76 1.91 20.17
N ASN A 185 -22.77 2.50 20.86
CA ASN A 185 -21.49 1.82 21.08
C ASN A 185 -21.56 0.72 22.15
N LEU A 186 -22.44 0.84 23.15
CA LEU A 186 -22.66 -0.17 24.20
C LEU A 186 -24.12 -0.66 24.13
N PRO A 187 -24.45 -1.65 23.26
CA PRO A 187 -25.83 -1.96 22.86
C PRO A 187 -26.67 -2.72 23.91
N ILE A 188 -26.90 -2.11 25.07
CA ILE A 188 -27.66 -2.68 26.20
C ILE A 188 -29.12 -2.91 25.81
N GLU A 189 -29.78 -1.93 25.22
CA GLU A 189 -31.16 -2.05 24.72
C GLU A 189 -31.31 -3.26 23.77
N THR A 190 -30.44 -3.39 22.76
CA THR A 190 -30.51 -4.51 21.82
C THR A 190 -30.29 -5.86 22.51
N ALA A 191 -29.45 -5.92 23.54
CA ALA A 191 -29.32 -7.13 24.37
C ALA A 191 -30.64 -7.55 25.00
N ARG A 192 -31.37 -6.57 25.53
CA ARG A 192 -32.66 -6.78 26.19
C ARG A 192 -33.73 -7.21 25.19
N ASP A 193 -33.74 -6.58 24.01
CA ASP A 193 -34.65 -6.95 22.92
C ASP A 193 -34.43 -8.38 22.44
N MET A 194 -33.19 -8.89 22.52
CA MET A 194 -32.85 -10.30 22.26
C MET A 194 -33.30 -11.25 23.38
N GLY A 195 -33.81 -10.73 24.50
CA GLY A 195 -34.31 -11.52 25.63
C GLY A 195 -33.33 -11.69 26.79
N ALA A 196 -32.21 -10.96 26.84
CA ALA A 196 -31.26 -11.09 27.94
C ALA A 196 -31.88 -10.70 29.29
N ASN A 197 -31.84 -11.60 30.28
CA ASN A 197 -32.26 -11.31 31.66
C ASN A 197 -31.17 -10.62 32.48
N VAL A 198 -29.90 -10.94 32.22
CA VAL A 198 -28.73 -10.29 32.81
C VAL A 198 -27.81 -9.83 31.68
N VAL A 199 -27.37 -8.57 31.73
CA VAL A 199 -26.45 -8.01 30.76
C VAL A 199 -25.05 -7.91 31.36
N ILE A 200 -24.09 -8.57 30.72
CA ILE A 200 -22.65 -8.32 30.92
C ILE A 200 -22.24 -7.27 29.88
N ALA A 201 -22.03 -6.03 30.32
CA ALA A 201 -21.68 -4.89 29.49
C ALA A 201 -20.16 -4.65 29.54
N VAL A 202 -19.44 -4.96 28.45
CA VAL A 202 -18.00 -4.71 28.35
C VAL A 202 -17.75 -3.38 27.66
N ASP A 203 -17.31 -2.39 28.43
CA ASP A 203 -17.00 -1.05 27.94
C ASP A 203 -15.50 -0.86 27.75
N ILE A 204 -15.09 -0.69 26.49
CA ILE A 204 -13.70 -0.47 26.08
C ILE A 204 -13.52 0.90 25.41
N GLY A 205 -14.47 1.82 25.54
CA GLY A 205 -14.43 3.13 24.91
C GLY A 205 -13.16 3.92 25.25
N SER A 206 -12.59 4.60 24.26
CA SER A 206 -11.41 5.46 24.46
C SER A 206 -11.78 6.77 25.14
N PRO A 207 -11.02 7.27 26.12
CA PRO A 207 -11.25 8.63 26.64
C PRO A 207 -11.07 9.67 25.52
N LEU A 208 -11.73 10.81 25.67
CA LEU A 208 -11.53 11.96 24.80
C LEU A 208 -10.07 12.43 24.88
N ARG A 209 -9.51 12.84 23.73
CA ARG A 209 -8.11 13.30 23.68
C ARG A 209 -7.97 14.68 24.33
N PRO A 210 -6.81 14.97 24.96
CA PRO A 210 -6.52 16.29 25.49
C PRO A 210 -6.35 17.30 24.34
N LEU A 211 -6.61 18.58 24.63
CA LEU A 211 -6.70 19.62 23.59
C LEU A 211 -5.37 19.88 22.87
N ASP A 212 -4.24 19.69 23.56
CA ASP A 212 -2.89 19.79 23.00
C ASP A 212 -2.56 18.68 21.99
N ALA A 213 -3.28 17.56 22.03
CA ALA A 213 -3.17 16.49 21.05
C ALA A 213 -4.02 16.71 19.77
N LEU A 214 -4.80 17.79 19.69
CA LEU A 214 -5.64 18.13 18.53
C LEU A 214 -4.88 19.04 17.56
N ALA A 215 -3.94 18.46 16.80
CA ALA A 215 -3.00 19.21 15.96
C ALA A 215 -3.49 19.50 14.54
N SER A 216 -4.64 18.95 14.12
CA SER A 216 -5.13 19.07 12.74
C SER A 216 -6.67 19.13 12.65
N PRO A 217 -7.24 19.62 11.53
CA PRO A 217 -8.68 19.54 11.28
C PRO A 217 -9.22 18.11 11.34
N ALA A 218 -8.43 17.12 10.89
CA ALA A 218 -8.78 15.71 10.98
C ALA A 218 -8.89 15.27 12.46
N ASP A 219 -8.00 15.76 13.32
CA ASP A 219 -8.05 15.46 14.75
C ASP A 219 -9.31 15.99 15.43
N VAL A 220 -9.73 17.19 15.05
CA VAL A 220 -10.96 17.81 15.54
C VAL A 220 -12.18 17.00 15.07
N MET A 221 -12.23 16.59 13.81
CA MET A 221 -13.30 15.72 13.29
C MET A 221 -13.37 14.38 14.04
N GLN A 222 -12.23 13.75 14.30
CA GLN A 222 -12.19 12.51 15.08
C GLN A 222 -12.60 12.72 16.54
N GLN A 223 -12.24 13.87 17.14
CA GLN A 223 -12.70 14.23 18.48
C GLN A 223 -14.24 14.38 18.52
N MET A 224 -14.85 14.97 17.49
CA MET A 224 -16.31 15.07 17.38
C MET A 224 -16.99 13.70 17.35
N ILE A 225 -16.45 12.74 16.57
CA ILE A 225 -16.95 11.36 16.55
C ILE A 225 -16.80 10.73 17.96
N GLY A 226 -15.66 10.94 18.61
CA GLY A 226 -15.44 10.49 19.99
C GLY A 226 -16.48 11.04 20.96
N ILE A 227 -16.83 12.33 20.86
CA ILE A 227 -17.85 12.97 21.72
C ILE A 227 -19.22 12.30 21.53
N LEU A 228 -19.62 12.02 20.28
CA LEU A 228 -20.89 11.34 19.99
C LEU A 228 -20.93 9.93 20.60
N ILE A 229 -19.83 9.19 20.51
CA ILE A 229 -19.67 7.87 21.13
C ILE A 229 -19.82 7.97 22.66
N HIS A 230 -19.10 8.91 23.30
CA HIS A 230 -19.17 9.10 24.76
C HIS A 230 -20.59 9.44 25.24
N GLN A 231 -21.28 10.32 24.52
CA GLN A 231 -22.64 10.71 24.86
C GLN A 231 -23.63 9.55 24.75
N ASN A 232 -23.51 8.72 23.71
CA ASN A 232 -24.41 7.58 23.56
C ASN A 232 -24.11 6.48 24.60
N VAL A 233 -22.84 6.21 24.92
CA VAL A 233 -22.45 5.25 25.98
C VAL A 233 -22.99 5.70 27.33
N ALA A 234 -22.88 6.99 27.67
CA ALA A 234 -23.42 7.53 28.92
C ALA A 234 -24.94 7.26 29.04
N ARG A 235 -25.70 7.56 27.98
CA ARG A 235 -27.14 7.27 27.91
C ARG A 235 -27.45 5.78 28.01
N GLN A 236 -26.64 4.92 27.39
CA GLN A 236 -26.85 3.47 27.42
C GLN A 236 -26.61 2.89 28.81
N ARG A 237 -25.64 3.43 29.57
CA ARG A 237 -25.39 3.03 30.96
C ARG A 237 -26.57 3.33 31.89
N GLU A 238 -27.40 4.33 31.59
CA GLU A 238 -28.63 4.62 32.34
C GLU A 238 -29.67 3.49 32.23
N GLN A 239 -29.54 2.59 31.24
CA GLN A 239 -30.43 1.46 31.01
C GLN A 239 -30.05 0.19 31.82
N LEU A 240 -28.94 0.24 32.57
CA LEU A 240 -28.48 -0.88 33.40
C LEU A 240 -29.45 -1.15 34.55
N GLN A 241 -29.70 -2.43 34.80
CA GLN A 241 -30.55 -2.91 35.89
C GLN A 241 -29.70 -3.46 37.05
N PRO A 242 -30.25 -3.61 38.28
CA PRO A 242 -29.49 -4.05 39.46
C PRO A 242 -28.79 -5.42 39.35
N GLY A 243 -29.18 -6.27 38.39
CA GLY A 243 -28.54 -7.57 38.12
C GLY A 243 -27.43 -7.52 37.07
N ASP A 244 -27.23 -6.38 36.40
CA ASP A 244 -26.26 -6.25 35.32
C ASP A 244 -24.85 -6.04 35.83
N VAL A 245 -23.87 -6.46 35.03
CA VAL A 245 -22.45 -6.37 35.37
C VAL A 245 -21.75 -5.55 34.30
N VAL A 246 -21.10 -4.46 34.71
CA VAL A 246 -20.25 -3.66 33.84
C VAL A 246 -18.80 -4.08 34.04
N ILE A 247 -18.12 -4.40 32.95
CA ILE A 247 -16.69 -4.72 32.93
C ILE A 247 -15.98 -3.59 32.18
N GLU A 248 -15.10 -2.89 32.90
CA GLU A 248 -14.29 -1.79 32.36
C GLU A 248 -12.79 -2.14 32.42
N PRO A 249 -12.21 -2.68 31.34
CA PRO A 249 -10.79 -2.98 31.30
C PRO A 249 -9.92 -1.74 31.42
N ALA A 250 -8.92 -1.79 32.31
CA ALA A 250 -7.94 -0.71 32.47
C ALA A 250 -6.93 -0.70 31.31
N LEU A 251 -7.26 0.01 30.23
CA LEU A 251 -6.49 0.02 28.98
C LEU A 251 -5.45 1.15 28.87
N GLY A 252 -5.35 2.02 29.87
CA GLY A 252 -4.32 3.05 29.96
C GLY A 252 -4.27 3.96 28.72
N SER A 253 -3.07 4.14 28.18
CA SER A 253 -2.80 5.00 27.01
C SER A 253 -2.99 4.28 25.66
N LEU A 254 -3.56 3.06 25.63
CA LEU A 254 -3.81 2.37 24.37
C LEU A 254 -4.85 3.14 23.55
N SER A 255 -4.42 3.58 22.36
CA SER A 255 -5.30 4.22 21.38
C SER A 255 -6.12 3.18 20.62
N PHE A 256 -7.10 3.64 19.85
CA PHE A 256 -7.92 2.77 19.00
C PHE A 256 -7.16 2.19 17.80
N THR A 257 -5.94 2.64 17.52
CA THR A 257 -5.11 2.16 16.39
C THR A 257 -3.91 1.31 16.81
N ASP A 258 -3.67 1.10 18.12
CA ASP A 258 -2.48 0.40 18.63
C ASP A 258 -2.60 -1.13 18.56
N PHE A 259 -2.78 -1.66 17.36
CA PHE A 259 -2.97 -3.10 17.12
C PHE A 259 -1.76 -3.96 17.51
N ALA A 260 -0.58 -3.37 17.67
CA ALA A 260 0.65 -4.06 18.08
C ALA A 260 0.64 -4.51 19.56
N ASN A 261 -0.18 -3.88 20.41
CA ASN A 261 -0.20 -4.15 21.85
C ASN A 261 -1.37 -5.06 22.27
N ALA A 262 -1.72 -6.03 21.42
CA ALA A 262 -2.85 -6.93 21.63
C ALA A 262 -2.79 -7.70 22.95
N SER A 263 -1.60 -8.19 23.34
CA SER A 263 -1.38 -8.95 24.57
C SER A 263 -1.73 -8.15 25.83
N GLN A 264 -1.40 -6.85 25.86
CA GLN A 264 -1.71 -5.96 26.96
C GLN A 264 -3.23 -5.79 27.12
N ALA A 265 -3.95 -5.58 26.02
CA ALA A 265 -5.40 -5.42 26.03
C ALA A 265 -6.12 -6.71 26.46
N ILE A 266 -5.69 -7.89 25.97
CA ILE A 266 -6.23 -9.19 26.40
C ILE A 266 -6.04 -9.37 27.92
N ALA A 267 -4.84 -9.07 28.42
CA ALA A 267 -4.54 -9.19 29.85
C ALA A 267 -5.42 -8.25 30.71
N ALA A 268 -5.63 -7.01 30.25
CA ALA A 268 -6.50 -6.04 30.92
C ALA A 268 -7.96 -6.51 30.98
N GLY A 269 -8.49 -7.05 29.88
CA GLY A 269 -9.85 -7.61 29.83
C GLY A 269 -10.02 -8.79 30.79
N ALA A 270 -9.03 -9.70 30.83
CA ALA A 270 -9.03 -10.82 31.76
C ALA A 270 -8.97 -10.35 33.23
N ALA A 271 -8.13 -9.36 33.54
CA ALA A 271 -8.00 -8.81 34.88
C ALA A 271 -9.31 -8.16 35.37
N ALA A 272 -9.96 -7.35 34.52
CA ALA A 272 -11.23 -6.71 34.86
C ALA A 272 -12.35 -7.74 35.08
N THR A 273 -12.39 -8.80 34.26
CA THR A 273 -13.39 -9.86 34.41
C THR A 273 -13.18 -10.67 35.69
N ARG A 274 -11.92 -10.96 36.05
CA ARG A 274 -11.59 -11.61 37.33
C ARG A 274 -12.04 -10.78 38.52
N ALA A 275 -11.90 -9.46 38.45
CA ALA A 275 -12.41 -8.56 39.49
C ALA A 275 -13.94 -8.57 39.58
N ALA A 276 -14.64 -8.78 38.46
CA ALA A 276 -16.11 -8.89 38.40
C ALA A 276 -16.66 -10.30 38.76
N LEU A 277 -15.81 -11.32 38.92
CA LEU A 277 -16.26 -12.69 39.23
C LEU A 277 -17.18 -12.80 40.46
N PRO A 278 -16.99 -12.05 41.57
CA PRO A 278 -17.92 -12.09 42.69
C PRO A 278 -19.37 -11.79 42.29
N GLN A 279 -19.58 -10.91 41.31
CA GLN A 279 -20.90 -10.59 40.76
C GLN A 279 -21.37 -11.63 39.74
N LEU A 280 -20.46 -12.28 39.01
CA LEU A 280 -20.80 -13.19 37.90
C LEU A 280 -20.95 -14.66 38.32
N ARG A 281 -20.39 -15.09 39.45
CA ARG A 281 -20.36 -16.51 39.87
C ARG A 281 -21.72 -17.17 39.96
N HIS A 282 -22.77 -16.42 40.26
CA HIS A 282 -24.14 -16.95 40.33
C HIS A 282 -24.67 -17.43 38.97
N LEU A 283 -24.05 -17.02 37.86
CA LEU A 283 -24.37 -17.45 36.50
C LEU A 283 -23.59 -18.70 36.06
N ALA A 284 -22.62 -19.16 36.85
CA ALA A 284 -21.77 -20.28 36.48
C ALA A 284 -22.54 -21.61 36.49
N LEU A 285 -22.37 -22.40 35.44
CA LEU A 285 -22.95 -23.74 35.34
C LEU A 285 -22.08 -24.80 36.01
N SER A 286 -22.70 -25.94 36.33
CA SER A 286 -21.95 -27.14 36.73
C SER A 286 -21.03 -27.59 35.58
N PRO A 287 -19.94 -28.33 35.85
CA PRO A 287 -19.07 -28.84 34.79
C PRO A 287 -19.81 -29.65 33.72
N ALA A 288 -20.79 -30.47 34.11
CA ALA A 288 -21.58 -31.28 33.18
C ALA A 288 -22.51 -30.41 32.32
N ASP A 289 -23.22 -29.47 32.94
CA ASP A 289 -24.15 -28.58 32.22
C ASP A 289 -23.40 -27.65 31.27
N TYR A 290 -22.24 -27.14 31.68
CA TYR A 290 -21.40 -26.32 30.82
C TYR A 290 -20.84 -27.10 29.63
N ALA A 291 -20.42 -28.36 29.84
CA ALA A 291 -20.00 -29.23 28.74
C ALA A 291 -21.14 -29.49 27.74
N ALA A 292 -22.36 -29.72 28.24
CA ALA A 292 -23.56 -29.88 27.40
C ALA A 292 -23.97 -28.57 26.68
N TRP A 293 -23.76 -27.42 27.32
CA TRP A 293 -23.93 -26.11 26.69
C TRP A 293 -22.91 -25.92 25.56
N ARG A 294 -21.62 -26.16 25.84
CA ARG A 294 -20.52 -26.07 24.85
C ARG A 294 -20.73 -26.99 23.64
N ALA A 295 -21.22 -28.22 23.86
CA ALA A 295 -21.49 -29.15 22.77
C ALA A 295 -22.61 -28.64 21.83
N ARG A 296 -23.57 -27.88 22.34
CA ARG A 296 -24.67 -27.28 21.56
C ARG A 296 -24.28 -25.97 20.86
N HIS A 297 -23.33 -25.22 21.43
CA HIS A 297 -22.93 -23.87 20.97
C HIS A 297 -21.52 -23.85 20.37
N GLY A 298 -20.95 -25.01 20.04
CA GLY A 298 -19.66 -25.13 19.38
C GLY A 298 -19.73 -24.77 17.89
N ALA A 299 -18.58 -24.45 17.30
CA ALA A 299 -18.51 -24.16 15.87
C ALA A 299 -19.05 -25.33 15.05
N PRO A 300 -19.93 -25.09 14.06
CA PRO A 300 -20.42 -26.14 13.19
C PRO A 300 -19.25 -26.76 12.41
N ALA A 301 -19.26 -28.08 12.28
CA ALA A 301 -18.27 -28.76 11.45
C ALA A 301 -18.43 -28.32 9.99
N MET A 302 -17.35 -27.84 9.39
CA MET A 302 -17.33 -27.51 7.97
C MET A 302 -17.54 -28.80 7.17
N ARG A 303 -18.68 -28.92 6.53
CA ARG A 303 -18.94 -30.02 5.60
C ARG A 303 -18.35 -29.63 4.24
N PRO A 304 -17.66 -30.56 3.53
CA PRO A 304 -17.21 -30.26 2.17
C PRO A 304 -18.42 -29.93 1.29
N VAL A 305 -18.54 -28.66 0.90
CA VAL A 305 -19.60 -28.20 -0.01
C VAL A 305 -19.08 -28.25 -1.44
N ARG A 306 -19.80 -28.89 -2.36
CA ARG A 306 -19.45 -28.88 -3.79
C ARG A 306 -20.16 -27.73 -4.46
N ILE A 307 -19.40 -26.86 -5.12
CA ILE A 307 -19.96 -25.70 -5.83
C ILE A 307 -20.64 -26.20 -7.10
N THR A 308 -21.93 -25.94 -7.25
CA THR A 308 -22.70 -26.34 -8.43
C THR A 308 -22.67 -25.27 -9.52
N GLN A 309 -22.64 -23.99 -9.12
CA GLN A 309 -22.66 -22.85 -10.03
C GLN A 309 -21.83 -21.68 -9.48
N ILE A 310 -21.24 -20.89 -10.38
CA ILE A 310 -20.53 -19.65 -10.05
C ILE A 310 -21.19 -18.47 -10.78
N GLU A 311 -21.81 -17.59 -10.01
CA GLU A 311 -22.40 -16.33 -10.45
C GLU A 311 -21.43 -15.17 -10.17
N ILE A 312 -21.23 -14.30 -11.15
CA ILE A 312 -20.35 -13.13 -11.02
C ILE A 312 -21.23 -11.90 -11.14
N ALA A 313 -21.41 -11.19 -10.04
CA ALA A 313 -22.08 -9.90 -9.99
C ALA A 313 -21.03 -8.79 -10.09
N SER A 314 -20.86 -8.22 -11.28
CA SER A 314 -20.01 -7.04 -11.48
C SER A 314 -20.71 -5.99 -12.33
N GLN A 315 -20.52 -4.73 -11.97
CA GLN A 315 -21.01 -3.59 -12.74
C GLN A 315 -19.84 -2.67 -13.07
N GLY A 316 -19.68 -2.35 -14.36
CA GLY A 316 -18.68 -1.39 -14.84
C GLY A 316 -17.94 -1.85 -16.10
N ALA A 317 -16.73 -1.32 -16.31
CA ALA A 317 -15.92 -1.52 -17.51
C ALA A 317 -15.17 -2.86 -17.53
N VAL A 318 -14.83 -3.43 -16.35
CA VAL A 318 -14.18 -4.74 -16.27
C VAL A 318 -15.18 -5.85 -16.66
N PRO A 319 -14.87 -6.68 -17.68
CA PRO A 319 -15.74 -7.79 -18.09
C PRO A 319 -15.77 -8.91 -17.06
N GLU A 320 -16.91 -9.59 -16.93
CA GLU A 320 -17.05 -10.78 -16.08
C GLU A 320 -16.08 -11.91 -16.43
N SER A 321 -15.73 -12.05 -17.72
CA SER A 321 -14.75 -13.05 -18.17
C SER A 321 -13.38 -12.83 -17.55
N ARG A 322 -12.98 -11.57 -17.29
CA ARG A 322 -11.72 -11.26 -16.61
C ARG A 322 -11.75 -11.74 -15.16
N ILE A 323 -12.86 -11.50 -14.46
CA ILE A 323 -13.06 -11.93 -13.08
C ILE A 323 -13.04 -13.45 -13.03
N ARG A 324 -13.79 -14.12 -13.90
CA ARG A 324 -13.86 -15.58 -13.99
C ARG A 324 -12.49 -16.22 -14.22
N ASN A 325 -11.67 -15.65 -15.12
CA ASN A 325 -10.34 -16.17 -15.43
C ASN A 325 -9.33 -15.96 -14.30
N ALA A 326 -9.60 -15.06 -13.35
CA ALA A 326 -8.75 -14.85 -12.17
C ALA A 326 -9.05 -15.88 -11.06
N LEU A 327 -10.17 -16.59 -11.13
CA LEU A 327 -10.58 -17.59 -10.15
C LEU A 327 -10.07 -18.98 -10.58
N HIS A 328 -9.42 -19.69 -9.67
CA HIS A 328 -9.04 -21.09 -9.91
C HIS A 328 -10.23 -22.04 -9.79
N VAL A 329 -11.22 -21.67 -8.99
CA VAL A 329 -12.40 -22.50 -8.68
C VAL A 329 -13.35 -22.64 -9.87
N LYS A 330 -13.86 -23.86 -10.06
CA LYS A 330 -14.81 -24.20 -11.12
C LYS A 330 -16.05 -24.90 -10.54
N PRO A 331 -17.17 -24.88 -11.26
CA PRO A 331 -18.30 -25.75 -10.94
C PRO A 331 -17.86 -27.22 -10.82
N GLY A 332 -18.21 -27.88 -9.72
CA GLY A 332 -17.85 -29.24 -9.35
C GLY A 332 -16.78 -29.34 -8.24
N ASP A 333 -16.00 -28.28 -8.04
CA ASP A 333 -14.95 -28.23 -7.03
C ASP A 333 -15.51 -28.16 -5.60
N VAL A 334 -14.71 -28.59 -4.63
CA VAL A 334 -15.02 -28.41 -3.22
C VAL A 334 -14.70 -26.97 -2.84
N TYR A 335 -15.62 -26.32 -2.13
CA TYR A 335 -15.46 -24.97 -1.63
C TYR A 335 -14.26 -24.88 -0.68
N ASP A 336 -13.23 -24.16 -1.11
CA ASP A 336 -12.07 -23.79 -0.30
C ASP A 336 -12.05 -22.26 -0.13
N PRO A 337 -12.52 -21.75 1.02
CA PRO A 337 -12.57 -20.31 1.28
C PRO A 337 -11.18 -19.67 1.29
N THR A 338 -10.14 -20.39 1.71
CA THR A 338 -8.79 -19.87 1.85
C THR A 338 -8.17 -19.67 0.47
N ALA A 339 -8.26 -20.68 -0.41
CA ALA A 339 -7.78 -20.57 -1.78
C ALA A 339 -8.54 -19.48 -2.57
N LEU A 340 -9.86 -19.43 -2.43
CA LEU A 340 -10.68 -18.44 -3.12
C LEU A 340 -10.40 -17.02 -2.64
N ASN A 341 -10.25 -16.80 -1.33
CA ASN A 341 -9.87 -15.49 -0.80
C ASN A 341 -8.53 -14.99 -1.35
N LYS A 342 -7.57 -15.89 -1.62
CA LYS A 342 -6.30 -15.53 -2.25
C LYS A 342 -6.50 -15.01 -3.68
N ASP A 343 -7.39 -15.61 -4.44
CA ASP A 343 -7.74 -15.18 -5.80
C ASP A 343 -8.44 -13.81 -5.78
N LEU A 344 -9.41 -13.62 -4.86
CA LEU A 344 -10.13 -12.35 -4.73
C LEU A 344 -9.22 -11.21 -4.25
N LEU A 345 -8.28 -11.49 -3.34
CA LEU A 345 -7.25 -10.52 -2.94
C LEU A 345 -6.33 -10.16 -4.11
N ALA A 346 -5.90 -11.15 -4.91
CA ALA A 346 -5.14 -10.88 -6.13
C ALA A 346 -5.91 -9.97 -7.10
N LEU A 347 -7.22 -10.20 -7.25
CA LEU A 347 -8.09 -9.38 -8.08
C LEU A 347 -8.24 -7.96 -7.50
N SER A 348 -8.43 -7.80 -6.19
CA SER A 348 -8.46 -6.50 -5.51
C SER A 348 -7.16 -5.72 -5.70
N ASN A 349 -6.01 -6.40 -5.66
CA ASN A 349 -4.68 -5.78 -5.80
C ASN A 349 -4.41 -5.20 -7.19
N THR A 350 -5.18 -5.57 -8.21
CA THR A 350 -5.14 -4.89 -9.52
C THR A 350 -5.52 -3.41 -9.39
N GLY A 351 -6.41 -3.11 -8.43
CA GLY A 351 -7.00 -1.81 -8.17
C GLY A 351 -7.99 -1.32 -9.22
N ASP A 352 -8.59 -2.22 -9.98
CA ASP A 352 -9.80 -1.92 -10.75
C ASP A 352 -11.05 -1.86 -9.84
N PHE A 353 -10.99 -2.57 -8.71
CA PHE A 353 -12.11 -2.79 -7.81
C PHE A 353 -11.98 -1.96 -6.53
N ALA A 354 -13.12 -1.44 -6.05
CA ALA A 354 -13.25 -0.92 -4.70
C ALA A 354 -13.37 -2.08 -3.70
N SER A 355 -14.19 -3.08 -4.02
CA SER A 355 -14.32 -4.29 -3.22
C SER A 355 -14.54 -5.53 -4.08
N VAL A 356 -14.01 -6.66 -3.61
CA VAL A 356 -14.26 -7.99 -4.18
C VAL A 356 -14.59 -8.91 -3.02
N SER A 357 -15.74 -9.57 -3.07
CA SER A 357 -16.18 -10.47 -2.02
C SER A 357 -16.87 -11.70 -2.59
N GLN A 358 -16.94 -12.75 -1.78
CA GLN A 358 -17.67 -13.97 -2.08
C GLN A 358 -18.77 -14.25 -1.07
N GLN A 359 -19.76 -15.01 -1.52
CA GLN A 359 -20.80 -15.58 -0.69
C GLN A 359 -21.22 -16.94 -1.26
N LEU A 360 -21.23 -17.96 -0.41
CA LEU A 360 -21.83 -19.25 -0.74
C LEU A 360 -23.32 -19.20 -0.36
N VAL A 361 -24.18 -19.40 -1.34
CA VAL A 361 -25.63 -19.40 -1.19
C VAL A 361 -26.12 -20.83 -1.37
N ASP A 362 -26.65 -21.41 -0.29
CA ASP A 362 -27.21 -22.75 -0.27
C ASP A 362 -28.71 -22.70 -0.60
N ASP A 363 -29.14 -23.39 -1.66
CA ASP A 363 -30.54 -23.62 -2.01
C ASP A 363 -30.79 -25.13 -2.18
N GLY A 364 -30.98 -25.83 -1.06
CA GLY A 364 -31.12 -27.28 -1.05
C GLY A 364 -29.82 -28.00 -1.42
N ASP A 365 -29.83 -28.75 -2.52
CA ASP A 365 -28.65 -29.42 -3.08
C ASP A 365 -27.85 -28.52 -4.06
N ASP A 366 -28.35 -27.30 -4.33
CA ASP A 366 -27.69 -26.32 -5.19
C ASP A 366 -26.85 -25.35 -4.34
N HIS A 367 -25.53 -25.44 -4.49
CA HIS A 367 -24.57 -24.62 -3.75
C HIS A 367 -23.93 -23.59 -4.69
N LYS A 368 -24.56 -22.42 -4.77
CA LYS A 368 -24.15 -21.35 -5.68
C LYS A 368 -23.12 -20.44 -5.02
N LEU A 369 -21.95 -20.32 -5.65
CA LEU A 369 -20.93 -19.35 -5.28
C LEU A 369 -21.20 -18.02 -6.01
N VAL A 370 -21.53 -16.98 -5.26
CA VAL A 370 -21.74 -15.62 -5.78
C VAL A 370 -20.48 -14.80 -5.51
N ILE A 371 -19.85 -14.28 -6.58
CA ILE A 371 -18.72 -13.36 -6.52
C ILE A 371 -19.23 -11.96 -6.81
N SER A 372 -19.14 -11.06 -5.83
CA SER A 372 -19.52 -9.66 -5.96
C SER A 372 -18.27 -8.80 -6.12
N ALA A 373 -18.11 -8.18 -7.29
CA ALA A 373 -16.96 -7.35 -7.63
C ALA A 373 -17.40 -5.92 -7.97
N GLN A 374 -17.27 -5.02 -7.01
CA GLN A 374 -17.63 -3.61 -7.14
C GLN A 374 -16.44 -2.81 -7.69
N GLN A 375 -16.61 -2.23 -8.86
CA GLN A 375 -15.59 -1.38 -9.49
C GLN A 375 -15.50 -0.01 -8.81
N LYS A 376 -14.35 0.66 -8.95
CA LYS A 376 -14.13 1.99 -8.36
C LYS A 376 -15.12 3.02 -8.91
N GLN A 377 -16.00 3.52 -8.05
CA GLN A 377 -17.05 4.49 -8.43
C GLN A 377 -16.53 5.91 -8.74
N TRP A 378 -15.28 6.21 -8.38
CA TRP A 378 -14.59 7.44 -8.76
C TRP A 378 -13.89 7.34 -10.11
N GLY A 379 -13.84 6.16 -10.72
CA GLY A 379 -13.35 5.97 -12.08
C GLY A 379 -14.29 6.53 -13.16
N PRO A 380 -13.94 6.35 -14.45
CA PRO A 380 -12.93 5.42 -14.94
C PRO A 380 -11.60 6.08 -15.32
N ASN A 381 -11.48 7.39 -15.10
CA ASN A 381 -10.23 8.12 -15.27
C ASN A 381 -9.61 8.41 -13.92
N PHE A 382 -8.29 8.24 -13.79
CA PHE A 382 -7.57 8.45 -12.56
C PHE A 382 -6.39 9.39 -12.77
N LEU A 383 -6.28 10.39 -11.90
CA LEU A 383 -5.15 11.30 -11.80
C LEU A 383 -4.32 10.93 -10.58
N LEU A 384 -3.02 10.79 -10.79
CA LEU A 384 -2.01 10.45 -9.79
C LEU A 384 -1.05 11.62 -9.63
N PHE A 385 -0.56 11.82 -8.41
CA PHE A 385 0.28 12.97 -8.07
C PHE A 385 1.50 12.51 -7.29
N GLY A 386 2.66 13.04 -7.65
CA GLY A 386 3.92 12.84 -6.93
C GLY A 386 4.68 14.15 -6.84
N LEU A 387 5.50 14.29 -5.80
CA LEU A 387 6.33 15.47 -5.57
C LEU A 387 7.75 15.03 -5.25
N GLY A 388 8.71 15.71 -5.87
CA GLY A 388 10.13 15.66 -5.57
C GLY A 388 10.64 17.06 -5.27
N LEU A 389 11.36 17.24 -4.16
CA LEU A 389 12.12 18.46 -3.90
C LEU A 389 13.54 18.06 -3.51
N SER A 390 14.54 18.73 -4.06
CA SER A 390 15.94 18.54 -3.69
C SER A 390 16.61 19.89 -3.48
N SER A 391 17.57 19.95 -2.56
CA SER A 391 18.46 21.10 -2.40
C SER A 391 19.80 20.59 -1.91
N SER A 392 20.88 21.10 -2.49
CA SER A 392 22.24 20.84 -2.00
C SER A 392 22.98 22.15 -1.75
N SER A 393 24.15 22.10 -1.11
CA SER A 393 25.01 23.28 -0.95
C SER A 393 25.85 23.59 -2.20
N THR A 394 25.90 22.66 -3.16
CA THR A 394 26.69 22.80 -4.40
C THR A 394 25.85 23.07 -5.64
N ASP A 395 24.55 22.77 -5.58
CA ASP A 395 23.62 22.86 -6.71
C ASP A 395 22.44 23.77 -6.37
N GLU A 396 21.79 24.29 -7.41
CA GLU A 396 20.54 25.02 -7.27
C GLU A 396 19.42 24.04 -6.84
N GLY A 397 18.57 24.47 -5.91
CA GLY A 397 17.45 23.66 -5.44
C GLY A 397 16.52 23.27 -6.59
N GLY A 398 16.11 22.00 -6.62
CA GLY A 398 15.25 21.44 -7.65
C GLY A 398 13.85 21.09 -7.13
N PHE A 399 12.87 21.20 -8.01
CA PHE A 399 11.54 20.63 -7.77
C PHE A 399 11.12 19.77 -8.96
N ARG A 400 10.32 18.74 -8.71
CA ARG A 400 9.69 17.89 -9.71
C ARG A 400 8.26 17.60 -9.28
N LEU A 401 7.30 17.93 -10.13
CA LEU A 401 5.90 17.57 -9.99
C LEU A 401 5.59 16.43 -10.96
N HIS A 402 5.21 15.27 -10.42
CA HIS A 402 4.79 14.12 -11.22
C HIS A 402 3.27 14.09 -11.32
N LEU A 403 2.77 13.96 -12.54
CA LEU A 403 1.35 13.88 -12.88
C LEU A 403 1.11 12.63 -13.71
N GLY A 404 0.35 11.69 -13.15
CA GLY A 404 -0.05 10.48 -13.85
C GLY A 404 -1.50 10.54 -14.27
N TYR A 405 -1.80 10.11 -15.47
CA TYR A 405 -3.15 9.83 -15.94
C TYR A 405 -3.26 8.35 -16.30
N ARG A 406 -4.29 7.70 -15.76
CA ARG A 406 -4.62 6.30 -16.06
C ARG A 406 -6.05 6.22 -16.53
N ARG A 407 -6.23 5.53 -17.65
CA ARG A 407 -7.53 5.13 -18.17
C ARG A 407 -7.50 3.63 -18.46
N PRO A 408 -7.74 2.78 -17.45
CA PRO A 408 -7.88 1.36 -17.67
C PRO A 408 -9.18 1.06 -18.41
N TRP A 409 -9.23 -0.10 -19.07
CA TRP A 409 -10.43 -0.61 -19.75
C TRP A 409 -11.00 0.39 -20.78
N LEU A 410 -10.13 1.01 -21.60
CA LEU A 410 -10.54 1.74 -22.82
C LEU A 410 -11.36 0.85 -23.76
N THR A 411 -11.07 -0.45 -23.76
CA THR A 411 -11.85 -1.48 -24.44
C THR A 411 -12.07 -2.67 -23.50
N SER A 412 -13.06 -3.51 -23.79
CA SER A 412 -13.33 -4.75 -23.05
C SER A 412 -12.18 -5.76 -23.11
N SER A 413 -11.24 -5.61 -24.07
CA SER A 413 -10.04 -6.44 -24.15
C SER A 413 -8.96 -6.09 -23.11
N GLY A 414 -9.16 -5.01 -22.34
CA GLY A 414 -8.22 -4.57 -21.32
C GLY A 414 -7.22 -3.51 -21.78
N LEU A 415 -7.45 -2.85 -22.93
CA LEU A 415 -6.64 -1.71 -23.38
C LEU A 415 -6.57 -0.65 -22.28
N GLU A 416 -5.37 -0.25 -21.88
CA GLU A 416 -5.13 0.80 -20.89
C GLU A 416 -4.39 1.97 -21.54
N GLY A 417 -4.90 3.18 -21.34
CA GLY A 417 -4.18 4.42 -21.66
C GLY A 417 -3.44 4.94 -20.45
N ARG A 418 -2.14 5.23 -20.62
CA ARG A 418 -1.26 5.74 -19.58
C ARG A 418 -0.55 6.97 -20.10
N VAL A 419 -0.58 8.05 -19.32
CA VAL A 419 0.22 9.25 -19.57
C VAL A 419 0.91 9.60 -18.27
N ASP A 420 2.22 9.77 -18.33
CA ASP A 420 3.08 10.15 -17.22
C ASP A 420 3.77 11.46 -17.60
N GLY A 421 3.67 12.45 -16.73
CA GLY A 421 4.28 13.75 -16.92
C GLY A 421 5.11 14.15 -15.71
N THR A 422 6.32 14.63 -15.92
CA THR A 422 7.13 15.29 -14.90
C THR A 422 7.38 16.71 -15.33
N VAL A 423 7.09 17.67 -14.46
CA VAL A 423 7.43 19.08 -14.65
C VAL A 423 8.32 19.51 -13.50
N GLY A 424 9.57 19.82 -13.80
CA GLY A 424 10.54 20.26 -12.81
C GLY A 424 11.45 21.36 -13.32
N SER A 425 12.30 21.85 -12.42
CA SER A 425 13.31 22.87 -12.74
C SER A 425 14.38 22.35 -13.70
N ASP A 426 14.71 21.07 -13.62
CA ASP A 426 15.79 20.41 -14.35
C ASP A 426 15.32 19.39 -15.40
N LEU A 427 14.05 18.98 -15.33
CA LEU A 427 13.45 17.93 -16.16
C LEU A 427 12.01 18.27 -16.52
N ILE A 428 11.71 18.23 -17.81
CA ILE A 428 10.36 18.05 -18.33
C ILE A 428 10.33 16.69 -19.02
N ASP A 429 9.43 15.82 -18.60
CA ASP A 429 9.26 14.49 -19.16
C ASP A 429 7.77 14.26 -19.44
N LEU A 430 7.47 13.68 -20.59
CA LEU A 430 6.12 13.27 -20.96
C LEU A 430 6.21 11.93 -21.68
N HIS A 431 5.63 10.90 -21.07
CA HIS A 431 5.53 9.57 -21.65
C HIS A 431 4.06 9.19 -21.80
N ALA A 432 3.63 8.86 -23.01
CA ALA A 432 2.27 8.38 -23.28
C ALA A 432 2.33 7.00 -23.92
N GLU A 433 1.58 6.05 -23.37
CA GLU A 433 1.62 4.64 -23.72
C GLU A 433 0.21 4.05 -23.77
N LEU A 434 -0.05 3.21 -24.77
CA LEU A 434 -1.25 2.38 -24.84
C LEU A 434 -0.86 0.92 -24.58
N ARG A 435 -1.24 0.36 -23.42
CA ARG A 435 -0.97 -1.05 -23.12
C ARG A 435 -2.15 -1.91 -23.56
N GLN A 436 -1.95 -2.69 -24.61
CA GLN A 436 -2.94 -3.66 -25.11
C GLN A 436 -2.55 -5.07 -24.67
N PRO A 437 -3.25 -5.67 -23.68
CA PRO A 437 -3.11 -7.09 -23.38
C PRO A 437 -3.51 -7.91 -24.61
N LEU A 438 -2.72 -8.93 -24.92
CA LEU A 438 -3.04 -9.95 -25.90
C LEU A 438 -3.77 -11.10 -25.20
N SER A 439 -4.75 -11.70 -25.88
CA SER A 439 -5.59 -12.77 -25.32
C SER A 439 -4.83 -14.10 -25.19
N THR A 440 -3.80 -14.15 -24.34
CA THR A 440 -3.00 -15.34 -24.05
C THR A 440 -2.96 -15.62 -22.54
N SER A 441 -2.81 -16.89 -22.16
CA SER A 441 -2.67 -17.29 -20.75
C SER A 441 -1.44 -16.71 -20.05
N PHE A 442 -0.44 -16.26 -20.82
CA PHE A 442 0.81 -15.69 -20.34
C PHE A 442 0.75 -14.16 -20.14
N GLY A 443 -0.33 -13.51 -20.56
CA GLY A 443 -0.55 -12.08 -20.31
C GLY A 443 0.35 -11.14 -21.10
N TYR A 444 0.84 -11.56 -22.28
CA TYR A 444 1.63 -10.70 -23.17
C TYR A 444 0.89 -9.41 -23.52
N TYR A 445 1.61 -8.34 -23.82
CA TYR A 445 1.01 -7.10 -24.28
C TYR A 445 1.86 -6.40 -25.33
N VAL A 446 1.22 -5.53 -26.09
CA VAL A 446 1.86 -4.60 -27.02
C VAL A 446 1.65 -3.19 -26.52
N ALA A 447 2.70 -2.37 -26.59
CA ALA A 447 2.73 -1.02 -26.06
C ALA A 447 3.38 -0.04 -27.05
N PRO A 448 2.63 0.55 -28.00
CA PRO A 448 3.08 1.75 -28.67
C PRO A 448 3.17 2.90 -27.66
N TYR A 449 4.23 3.69 -27.78
CA TYR A 449 4.46 4.83 -26.92
C TYR A 449 5.09 6.00 -27.66
N VAL A 450 4.91 7.18 -27.09
CA VAL A 450 5.63 8.41 -27.43
C VAL A 450 6.19 9.01 -26.16
N GLU A 451 7.39 9.56 -26.26
CA GLU A 451 8.15 10.12 -25.16
C GLU A 451 8.76 11.45 -25.61
N PHE A 452 8.63 12.46 -24.77
CA PHE A 452 9.28 13.76 -24.92
C PHE A 452 10.01 14.05 -23.62
N GLN A 453 11.32 14.21 -23.70
CA GLN A 453 12.16 14.55 -22.56
C GLN A 453 12.96 15.80 -22.86
N ARG A 454 13.01 16.72 -21.91
CA ARG A 454 13.88 17.89 -21.91
C ARG A 454 14.57 17.96 -20.55
N ARG A 455 15.90 17.83 -20.52
CA ARG A 455 16.69 17.86 -19.30
C ARG A 455 17.94 18.71 -19.45
N TYR A 456 18.51 19.13 -18.33
CA TYR A 456 19.84 19.73 -18.32
C TYR A 456 20.90 18.69 -17.94
N ALA A 457 22.09 18.81 -18.52
CA ALA A 457 23.29 18.09 -18.07
C ALA A 457 24.41 19.09 -17.84
N ASN A 458 25.03 19.04 -16.67
CA ASN A 458 26.18 19.87 -16.36
C ASN A 458 27.46 19.25 -16.94
N LEU A 459 28.29 20.08 -17.57
CA LEU A 459 29.61 19.66 -18.04
C LEU A 459 30.69 20.37 -17.22
N TYR A 460 31.61 19.59 -16.67
CA TYR A 460 32.71 20.07 -15.86
C TYR A 460 34.04 19.97 -16.62
N ASP A 461 35.03 20.73 -16.18
CA ASP A 461 36.39 20.69 -16.71
C ASP A 461 37.09 19.36 -16.36
N ASP A 462 38.27 19.11 -16.91
CA ASP A 462 39.03 17.87 -16.65
C ASP A 462 39.39 17.68 -15.15
N SER A 463 39.44 18.79 -14.39
CA SER A 463 39.62 18.73 -12.93
C SER A 463 38.35 18.32 -12.17
N GLY A 464 37.20 18.37 -12.84
CA GLY A 464 35.86 18.12 -12.34
C GLY A 464 35.35 19.21 -11.40
N ASN A 465 36.02 20.35 -11.26
CA ASN A 465 35.70 21.35 -10.21
C ASN A 465 34.97 22.58 -10.75
N ILE A 466 35.13 22.87 -12.04
CA ILE A 466 34.60 24.07 -12.66
C ILE A 466 33.53 23.63 -13.65
N LYS A 467 32.29 24.08 -13.43
CA LYS A 467 31.18 23.87 -14.37
C LYS A 467 31.40 24.75 -15.60
N VAL A 468 31.83 24.15 -16.72
CA VAL A 468 32.22 24.88 -17.93
C VAL A 468 31.00 25.27 -18.77
N THR A 469 30.00 24.39 -18.85
CA THR A 469 28.74 24.67 -19.54
C THR A 469 27.61 23.82 -18.95
N GLN A 470 26.38 24.16 -19.30
CA GLN A 470 25.21 23.34 -19.06
C GLN A 470 24.51 23.12 -20.40
N TYR A 471 24.36 21.86 -20.81
CA TYR A 471 23.63 21.51 -22.01
C TYR A 471 22.16 21.34 -21.71
N LEU A 472 21.32 21.88 -22.59
CA LEU A 472 19.92 21.52 -22.67
C LEU A 472 19.79 20.37 -23.67
N LEU A 473 19.41 19.19 -23.17
CA LEU A 473 19.13 18.01 -23.98
C LEU A 473 17.63 17.87 -24.18
N GLN A 474 17.20 17.66 -25.41
CA GLN A 474 15.84 17.37 -25.79
C GLN A 474 15.80 16.09 -26.62
N THR A 475 14.95 15.15 -26.23
CA THR A 475 14.74 13.88 -26.92
C THR A 475 13.25 13.71 -27.20
N GLU A 476 12.93 13.44 -28.46
CA GLU A 476 11.61 13.03 -28.91
C GLU A 476 11.70 11.59 -29.40
N ARG A 477 10.89 10.69 -28.84
CA ARG A 477 10.94 9.26 -29.15
C ARG A 477 9.55 8.74 -29.43
N ALA A 478 9.44 7.88 -30.44
CA ALA A 478 8.24 7.10 -30.71
C ALA A 478 8.66 5.64 -30.89
N GLY A 479 7.96 4.71 -30.26
CA GLY A 479 8.34 3.32 -30.29
C GLY A 479 7.18 2.35 -30.13
N LEU A 480 7.52 1.08 -30.30
CA LEU A 480 6.62 -0.05 -30.14
C LEU A 480 7.33 -1.14 -29.35
N ASP A 481 6.84 -1.42 -28.14
CA ASP A 481 7.34 -2.47 -27.28
C ASP A 481 6.38 -3.67 -27.28
N PHE A 482 6.95 -4.86 -27.23
CA PHE A 482 6.28 -6.11 -26.86
C PHE A 482 6.72 -6.49 -25.45
N GLY A 483 5.75 -6.68 -24.56
CA GLY A 483 5.97 -6.91 -23.15
C GLY A 483 5.52 -8.28 -22.67
N ILE A 484 6.29 -8.84 -21.73
CA ILE A 484 6.08 -10.13 -21.10
C ILE A 484 6.10 -9.93 -19.58
N PRO A 485 4.94 -9.96 -18.92
CA PRO A 485 4.88 -9.96 -17.47
C PRO A 485 5.54 -11.22 -16.91
N LEU A 486 6.46 -11.08 -15.97
CA LEU A 486 7.09 -12.20 -15.27
C LEU A 486 6.29 -12.53 -14.02
N ALA A 487 5.02 -12.90 -14.20
CA ALA A 487 4.04 -13.07 -13.12
C ALA A 487 4.02 -11.84 -12.18
N ARG A 488 4.28 -12.02 -10.87
CA ARG A 488 4.44 -10.93 -9.91
C ARG A 488 5.89 -10.51 -9.69
N LEU A 489 6.86 -11.11 -10.37
CA LEU A 489 8.28 -10.81 -10.17
C LEU A 489 8.72 -9.51 -10.84
N GLY A 490 8.19 -9.23 -12.04
CA GLY A 490 8.71 -8.15 -12.89
C GLY A 490 8.08 -8.11 -14.28
N ASP A 491 8.79 -7.47 -15.22
CA ASP A 491 8.37 -7.29 -16.61
C ASP A 491 9.59 -7.26 -17.54
N PHE A 492 9.44 -7.90 -18.69
CA PHE A 492 10.43 -7.90 -19.76
C PHE A 492 9.84 -7.28 -21.02
N ARG A 493 10.51 -6.29 -21.60
CA ARG A 493 10.11 -5.62 -22.84
C ARG A 493 11.20 -5.73 -23.88
N ILE A 494 10.77 -5.89 -25.13
CA ILE A 494 11.63 -5.77 -26.31
C ILE A 494 10.89 -4.96 -27.36
N GLY A 495 11.58 -4.07 -28.07
CA GLY A 495 10.91 -3.17 -29.00
C GLY A 495 11.85 -2.47 -29.95
N VAL A 496 11.25 -1.61 -30.78
CA VAL A 496 11.94 -0.69 -31.66
C VAL A 496 11.51 0.73 -31.36
N ALA A 497 12.46 1.67 -31.46
CA ALA A 497 12.21 3.08 -31.20
C ALA A 497 12.88 3.93 -32.28
N TYR A 498 12.19 4.98 -32.72
CA TYR A 498 12.78 6.06 -33.49
C TYR A 498 12.87 7.28 -32.60
N ALA A 499 14.06 7.88 -32.51
CA ALA A 499 14.32 9.02 -31.65
C ALA A 499 15.02 10.15 -32.41
N HIS A 500 14.69 11.38 -32.02
CA HIS A 500 15.30 12.62 -32.45
C HIS A 500 15.88 13.30 -31.22
N GLY A 501 17.20 13.49 -31.20
CA GLY A 501 17.94 14.13 -30.11
C GLY A 501 18.48 15.47 -30.56
N PHE A 502 18.40 16.46 -29.67
CA PHE A 502 19.00 17.78 -29.79
C PHE A 502 19.67 18.14 -28.46
N ALA A 503 20.90 18.66 -28.51
CA ALA A 503 21.59 19.18 -27.35
C ALA A 503 22.25 20.51 -27.69
N SER A 504 22.00 21.54 -26.89
CA SER A 504 22.59 22.88 -27.08
C SER A 504 23.14 23.44 -25.77
N PRO A 505 24.32 24.08 -25.76
CA PRO A 505 24.86 24.73 -24.58
C PRO A 505 24.03 25.98 -24.21
N GLN A 506 23.70 26.13 -22.93
CA GLN A 506 22.99 27.31 -22.40
C GLN A 506 23.90 28.53 -22.28
N TYR A 507 25.18 28.30 -22.05
CA TYR A 507 26.21 29.33 -22.03
C TYR A 507 27.55 28.72 -22.46
N ASN A 508 28.41 29.53 -23.07
CA ASN A 508 29.72 29.12 -23.52
C ASN A 508 30.78 29.93 -22.78
N LEU A 509 31.43 29.32 -21.78
CA LEU A 509 32.66 29.87 -21.21
C LEU A 509 33.79 29.58 -22.19
N PRO A 510 34.48 30.61 -22.73
CA PRO A 510 35.59 30.40 -23.65
C PRO A 510 36.72 29.66 -22.92
N LEU A 511 37.05 28.46 -23.38
CA LEU A 511 38.24 27.76 -22.94
C LEU A 511 39.43 28.24 -23.77
N ASP A 512 40.41 28.85 -23.10
CA ASP A 512 41.72 29.15 -23.69
C ASP A 512 42.58 27.88 -23.60
N ASP A 513 42.79 27.21 -24.73
CA ASP A 513 43.62 26.01 -24.82
C ASP A 513 45.10 26.35 -25.10
N GLY A 514 45.47 27.65 -25.04
CA GLY A 514 46.82 28.12 -25.31
C GLY A 514 47.21 28.08 -26.79
N THR A 515 46.27 27.81 -27.69
CA THR A 515 46.49 27.88 -29.14
C THR A 515 46.10 29.26 -29.69
N PRO A 516 46.70 29.72 -30.81
CA PRO A 516 46.31 30.98 -31.45
C PRO A 516 44.92 30.94 -32.13
N ASN A 517 44.14 29.89 -31.92
CA ASN A 517 42.79 29.74 -32.47
C ASN A 517 41.76 30.49 -31.60
N PRO A 518 40.61 30.90 -32.17
CA PRO A 518 39.51 31.40 -31.37
C PRO A 518 39.09 30.38 -30.30
N PRO A 519 38.68 30.84 -29.11
CA PRO A 519 38.36 29.96 -27.99
C PRO A 519 37.32 28.91 -28.40
N LEU A 520 37.53 27.68 -27.96
CA LEU A 520 36.64 26.55 -28.25
C LEU A 520 35.27 26.81 -27.64
N LEU A 521 34.26 26.95 -28.49
CA LEU A 521 32.84 27.00 -28.10
C LEU A 521 32.26 25.59 -28.20
N PHE A 522 31.40 25.24 -27.25
CA PHE A 522 30.68 23.97 -27.29
C PHE A 522 29.66 24.00 -28.44
N PRO A 523 29.60 22.95 -29.30
CA PRO A 523 28.70 22.92 -30.45
C PRO A 523 27.29 22.44 -30.07
N ASP A 524 26.31 22.77 -30.90
CA ASP A 524 25.02 22.07 -30.90
C ASP A 524 25.22 20.64 -31.42
N ILE A 525 24.53 19.68 -30.81
CA ILE A 525 24.49 18.27 -31.21
C ILE A 525 23.07 17.97 -31.65
N TYR A 526 22.91 17.37 -32.83
CA TYR A 526 21.61 16.92 -33.31
C TYR A 526 21.73 15.57 -34.00
N GLY A 527 20.72 14.73 -33.86
CA GLY A 527 20.78 13.37 -34.36
C GLY A 527 19.45 12.67 -34.43
N ARG A 528 19.32 11.74 -35.39
CA ARG A 528 18.16 10.85 -35.49
C ARG A 528 18.66 9.43 -35.46
N GLN A 529 17.97 8.56 -34.73
CA GLN A 529 18.33 7.17 -34.65
C GLN A 529 17.10 6.29 -34.63
N LEU A 530 17.21 5.14 -35.31
CA LEU A 530 16.34 4.00 -35.10
C LEU A 530 17.11 3.02 -34.22
N SER A 531 16.50 2.51 -33.16
CA SER A 531 17.15 1.57 -32.23
C SER A 531 16.25 0.38 -31.93
N ALA A 532 16.89 -0.77 -31.69
CA ALA A 532 16.27 -1.90 -31.01
C ALA A 532 16.55 -1.76 -29.52
N ARG A 533 15.54 -1.99 -28.68
CA ARG A 533 15.63 -1.88 -27.22
C ARG A 533 15.16 -3.14 -26.53
N ALA A 534 15.79 -3.48 -25.42
CA ALA A 534 15.34 -4.51 -24.49
C ALA A 534 15.45 -3.98 -23.06
N ARG A 535 14.45 -4.29 -22.22
CA ARG A 535 14.40 -3.89 -20.82
C ARG A 535 13.87 -5.05 -19.97
N LEU A 536 14.63 -5.45 -18.96
CA LEU A 536 14.19 -6.37 -17.93
C LEU A 536 14.10 -5.61 -16.60
N VAL A 537 12.97 -5.71 -15.93
CA VAL A 537 12.78 -5.21 -14.56
C VAL A 537 12.30 -6.35 -13.68
N ILE A 538 12.94 -6.51 -12.54
CA ILE A 538 12.53 -7.37 -11.43
C ILE A 538 12.42 -6.48 -10.21
N ASP A 539 11.29 -6.51 -9.53
CA ASP A 539 11.03 -5.57 -8.43
C ASP A 539 10.21 -6.21 -7.33
N GLN A 540 10.88 -6.47 -6.20
CA GLN A 540 10.33 -7.05 -4.97
C GLN A 540 10.71 -6.21 -3.75
N LEU A 541 11.05 -4.93 -3.93
CA LEU A 541 11.31 -4.02 -2.82
C LEU A 541 10.03 -3.68 -2.07
N ASP A 542 10.12 -3.54 -0.75
CA ASP A 542 9.02 -3.10 0.11
C ASP A 542 8.65 -1.63 -0.09
N ASP A 543 9.64 -0.79 -0.37
CA ASP A 543 9.47 0.62 -0.76
C ASP A 543 10.47 0.98 -1.87
N PRO A 544 10.04 1.64 -2.96
CA PRO A 544 10.92 1.96 -4.09
C PRO A 544 11.93 3.09 -3.81
N LEU A 545 11.67 3.96 -2.82
CA LEU A 545 12.52 5.11 -2.48
C LEU A 545 13.23 4.92 -1.13
N PHE A 546 12.66 4.10 -0.25
CA PHE A 546 13.15 3.87 1.12
C PHE A 546 13.26 2.36 1.41
N ALA A 547 13.89 1.61 0.50
CA ALA A 547 14.01 0.16 0.57
C ALA A 547 14.62 -0.34 1.88
N ARG A 548 13.89 -1.19 2.58
CA ARG A 548 14.28 -1.85 3.84
C ARG A 548 14.30 -3.37 3.72
N LYS A 549 13.55 -3.94 2.77
CA LYS A 549 13.46 -5.38 2.52
C LYS A 549 13.28 -5.65 1.02
N GLY A 550 13.82 -6.78 0.56
CA GLY A 550 13.60 -7.29 -0.79
C GLY A 550 14.73 -6.97 -1.74
N TYR A 551 14.46 -7.04 -3.04
CA TYR A 551 15.45 -6.83 -4.08
C TYR A 551 14.84 -6.20 -5.33
N PHE A 552 15.67 -5.50 -6.10
CA PHE A 552 15.35 -4.90 -7.39
C PHE A 552 16.47 -5.15 -8.38
N GLY A 553 16.13 -5.37 -9.64
CA GLY A 553 17.07 -5.49 -10.74
C GLY A 553 16.49 -4.85 -11.99
N GLU A 554 17.30 -4.05 -12.67
CA GLU A 554 16.99 -3.48 -13.98
C GLU A 554 18.16 -3.73 -14.92
N LEU A 555 17.85 -4.18 -16.14
CA LEU A 555 18.79 -4.30 -17.24
C LEU A 555 18.17 -3.65 -18.47
N ARG A 556 18.89 -2.72 -19.09
CA ARG A 556 18.50 -2.05 -20.33
C ARG A 556 19.59 -2.23 -21.37
N VAL A 557 19.18 -2.51 -22.60
CA VAL A 557 20.06 -2.59 -23.76
C VAL A 557 19.40 -1.81 -24.88
N GLU A 558 20.13 -0.87 -25.47
CA GLU A 558 19.69 -0.13 -26.65
C GLU A 558 20.77 -0.18 -27.74
N ARG A 559 20.39 -0.55 -28.96
CA ARG A 559 21.33 -0.70 -30.08
C ARG A 559 20.81 0.02 -31.30
N SER A 560 21.64 0.84 -31.93
CA SER A 560 21.29 1.48 -33.21
C SER A 560 21.03 0.44 -34.30
N LEU A 561 19.98 0.66 -35.08
CA LEU A 561 19.66 -0.05 -36.30
C LEU A 561 20.07 0.82 -37.50
N PHE A 562 20.69 0.20 -38.50
CA PHE A 562 21.08 0.86 -39.76
C PHE A 562 22.09 2.03 -39.65
N ALA A 563 22.84 2.12 -38.55
CA ALA A 563 24.01 2.99 -38.43
C ALA A 563 25.23 2.25 -39.01
N GLY A 564 25.80 2.73 -40.12
CA GLY A 564 26.89 2.07 -40.86
C GLY A 564 28.14 1.72 -40.03
N SER A 565 29.16 2.58 -40.04
CA SER A 565 30.39 2.40 -39.23
C SER A 565 30.21 2.84 -37.77
N ASP A 566 29.20 3.66 -37.49
CA ASP A 566 29.03 4.36 -36.22
C ASP A 566 27.92 3.74 -35.36
N SER A 567 27.76 2.42 -35.44
CA SER A 567 26.75 1.72 -34.63
C SER A 567 27.09 1.80 -33.15
N PHE A 568 26.12 2.16 -32.32
CA PHE A 568 26.27 2.13 -30.86
C PHE A 568 25.48 0.98 -30.24
N THR A 569 25.94 0.51 -29.09
CA THR A 569 25.19 -0.37 -28.19
C THR A 569 25.38 0.14 -26.77
N GLU A 570 24.34 0.71 -26.18
CA GLU A 570 24.31 1.14 -24.78
C GLU A 570 23.77 -0.02 -23.92
N VAL A 571 24.49 -0.37 -22.86
CA VAL A 571 24.07 -1.36 -21.87
C VAL A 571 24.10 -0.72 -20.49
N TYR A 572 23.01 -0.88 -19.75
CA TYR A 572 22.86 -0.34 -18.39
C TYR A 572 22.26 -1.38 -17.46
N GLY A 573 22.81 -1.53 -16.26
CA GLY A 573 22.31 -2.42 -15.22
C GLY A 573 22.29 -1.74 -13.85
N LYS A 574 21.24 -2.00 -13.08
CA LYS A 574 21.11 -1.59 -11.68
C LYS A 574 20.56 -2.73 -10.85
N SER A 575 21.10 -2.94 -9.66
CA SER A 575 20.60 -3.92 -8.70
C SER A 575 20.59 -3.33 -7.30
N ILE A 576 19.55 -3.64 -6.52
CA ILE A 576 19.40 -3.24 -5.13
C ILE A 576 19.01 -4.45 -4.31
N VAL A 577 19.61 -4.63 -3.14
CA VAL A 577 19.21 -5.63 -2.16
C VAL A 577 19.05 -4.95 -0.81
N ALA A 578 17.96 -5.22 -0.11
CA ALA A 578 17.65 -4.65 1.19
C ALA A 578 17.23 -5.74 2.19
N ALA A 579 17.69 -5.61 3.43
CA ALA A 579 17.36 -6.50 4.53
C ALA A 579 17.20 -5.71 5.83
N SER A 580 16.24 -6.13 6.65
CA SER A 580 15.98 -5.52 7.96
C SER A 580 15.96 -6.56 9.07
N TYR A 581 16.56 -6.22 10.21
CA TYR A 581 16.52 -6.99 11.44
C TYR A 581 16.12 -6.07 12.61
N GLY A 582 14.89 -6.25 13.10
CA GLY A 582 14.29 -5.35 14.08
C GLY A 582 14.24 -3.91 13.57
N ARG A 583 14.82 -2.98 14.34
CA ARG A 583 14.92 -1.55 13.98
C ARG A 583 16.04 -1.24 12.97
N HIS A 584 16.92 -2.18 12.68
CA HIS A 584 18.09 -1.98 11.83
C HIS A 584 17.79 -2.43 10.41
N SER A 585 18.24 -1.66 9.42
CA SER A 585 18.05 -1.97 8.00
C SER A 585 19.35 -1.69 7.26
N ILE A 586 19.70 -2.54 6.30
CA ILE A 586 20.82 -2.34 5.39
C ILE A 586 20.27 -2.50 3.97
N ASN A 587 20.61 -1.57 3.10
CA ASN A 587 20.46 -1.76 1.66
C ASN A 587 21.81 -1.56 0.95
N ALA A 588 21.97 -2.23 -0.18
CA ALA A 588 23.13 -2.09 -1.03
C ALA A 588 22.66 -2.00 -2.47
N SER A 589 23.29 -1.11 -3.24
CA SER A 589 23.03 -0.96 -4.67
C SER A 589 24.32 -1.05 -5.46
N ILE A 590 24.20 -1.55 -6.69
CA ILE A 590 25.26 -1.52 -7.70
C ILE A 590 24.65 -1.07 -9.01
N GLU A 591 25.36 -0.22 -9.71
CA GLU A 591 24.97 0.36 -10.98
C GLU A 591 26.17 0.33 -11.93
N ALA A 592 25.94 -0.07 -13.18
CA ALA A 592 26.97 -0.14 -14.20
C ALA A 592 26.39 0.20 -15.57
N GLY A 593 27.15 0.94 -16.37
CA GLY A 593 26.77 1.34 -17.71
C GLY A 593 27.96 1.30 -18.66
N ASN A 594 27.74 0.99 -19.92
CA ASN A 594 28.76 1.07 -20.96
C ASN A 594 28.13 1.33 -22.35
N ASP A 595 28.70 2.29 -23.06
CA ASP A 595 28.41 2.61 -24.46
C ASP A 595 29.48 2.00 -25.38
N PHE A 596 29.13 0.92 -26.08
CA PHE A 596 30.02 0.25 -27.03
C PHE A 596 29.87 0.84 -28.44
N GLY A 597 30.99 1.22 -29.06
CA GLY A 597 31.04 1.66 -30.46
C GLY A 597 30.82 3.17 -30.64
N GLY A 598 29.85 3.55 -31.47
CA GLY A 598 29.52 4.95 -31.74
C GLY A 598 28.84 5.67 -30.56
N THR A 599 28.58 6.97 -30.71
CA THR A 599 27.90 7.78 -29.68
C THR A 599 26.37 7.65 -29.78
N ASN A 600 25.71 7.41 -28.65
CA ASN A 600 24.24 7.51 -28.57
C ASN A 600 23.84 9.01 -28.64
N LEU A 601 23.24 9.43 -29.76
CA LEU A 601 22.91 10.85 -29.97
C LEU A 601 21.76 11.34 -29.10
N THR A 602 20.99 10.44 -28.47
CA THR A 602 19.98 10.79 -27.47
C THR A 602 20.55 10.92 -26.05
N ASN A 603 21.80 10.49 -25.86
CA ASN A 603 22.55 10.60 -24.61
C ASN A 603 24.04 10.90 -24.88
N PRO A 604 24.37 12.06 -25.48
CA PRO A 604 25.73 12.33 -25.99
C PRO A 604 26.82 12.44 -24.92
N PHE A 605 26.44 12.53 -23.63
CA PHE A 605 27.37 12.63 -22.50
C PHE A 605 27.51 11.32 -21.71
N GLY A 606 26.92 10.23 -22.20
CA GLY A 606 27.01 8.90 -21.57
C GLY A 606 26.39 8.85 -20.18
N PHE A 607 27.11 8.26 -19.24
CA PHE A 607 26.68 8.08 -17.85
C PHE A 607 27.30 9.13 -16.95
N THR A 608 26.52 9.63 -15.99
CA THR A 608 26.96 10.63 -15.02
C THR A 608 26.95 10.11 -13.59
N LEU A 609 27.85 10.63 -12.74
CA LEU A 609 27.86 10.45 -11.30
C LEU A 609 27.97 11.81 -10.60
N GLY A 610 27.37 11.91 -9.41
CA GLY A 610 27.27 13.12 -8.61
C GLY A 610 25.84 13.39 -8.17
N GLY A 611 25.65 14.02 -7.02
CA GLY A 611 24.34 14.23 -6.39
C GLY A 611 24.02 13.24 -5.27
N PHE A 612 22.88 13.46 -4.60
CA PHE A 612 22.51 12.73 -3.39
C PHE A 612 22.33 11.22 -3.65
N GLN A 613 22.96 10.39 -2.81
CA GLN A 613 23.01 8.93 -2.96
C GLN A 613 23.49 8.46 -4.35
N HIS A 614 24.33 9.28 -5.00
CA HIS A 614 24.96 8.95 -6.28
C HIS A 614 26.35 9.60 -6.37
N LEU A 615 27.19 9.35 -5.35
CA LEU A 615 28.38 10.12 -4.95
C LEU A 615 28.01 11.47 -4.31
N SER A 616 27.29 11.39 -3.19
CA SER A 616 26.76 12.55 -2.47
C SER A 616 27.75 13.69 -2.22
N ALA A 617 29.03 13.47 -1.95
CA ALA A 617 29.95 14.60 -1.73
C ALA A 617 30.32 15.41 -3.01
N TYR A 618 29.84 14.98 -4.17
CA TYR A 618 30.10 15.55 -5.50
C TYR A 618 28.83 16.24 -6.00
N ALA A 619 28.99 17.33 -6.76
CA ALA A 619 27.88 18.08 -7.36
C ALA A 619 27.16 17.23 -8.42
N ALA A 620 25.92 17.59 -8.76
CA ALA A 620 25.15 16.84 -9.75
C ALA A 620 25.84 16.81 -11.12
N ASP A 621 25.94 15.62 -11.72
CA ASP A 621 26.64 15.33 -12.98
C ASP A 621 28.13 15.72 -13.02
N GLN A 622 28.79 15.85 -11.86
CA GLN A 622 30.19 16.28 -11.77
C GLN A 622 31.17 15.36 -12.50
N LEU A 623 30.80 14.10 -12.69
CA LEU A 623 31.58 13.11 -13.39
C LEU A 623 30.74 12.57 -14.55
N SER A 624 31.27 12.57 -15.77
CA SER A 624 30.61 12.00 -16.95
C SER A 624 31.56 11.09 -17.75
N GLY A 625 31.04 10.06 -18.40
CA GLY A 625 31.80 9.23 -19.34
C GLY A 625 30.98 8.11 -19.99
N ASN A 626 31.55 7.48 -21.02
CA ASN A 626 30.93 6.40 -21.81
C ASN A 626 30.73 5.10 -21.01
N SER A 627 31.51 4.90 -19.94
CA SER A 627 31.34 3.78 -19.03
C SER A 627 31.25 4.25 -17.59
N MET A 628 30.47 3.55 -16.78
CA MET A 628 30.29 3.87 -15.36
C MET A 628 30.18 2.61 -14.52
N LEU A 629 30.73 2.69 -13.30
CA LEU A 629 30.52 1.71 -12.25
C LEU A 629 30.35 2.45 -10.93
N TYR A 630 29.26 2.17 -10.23
CA TYR A 630 28.90 2.77 -8.96
C TYR A 630 28.35 1.72 -8.00
N GLY A 631 28.68 1.87 -6.73
CA GLY A 631 28.13 1.04 -5.67
C GLY A 631 27.90 1.85 -4.40
N GLN A 632 26.86 1.46 -3.66
CA GLN A 632 26.46 2.10 -2.41
C GLN A 632 26.04 1.05 -1.40
N VAL A 633 26.34 1.31 -0.13
CA VAL A 633 25.77 0.59 1.02
C VAL A 633 25.22 1.60 2.00
N THR A 634 23.94 1.48 2.33
CA THR A 634 23.27 2.33 3.31
C THR A 634 22.81 1.52 4.51
N TYR A 635 23.22 1.94 5.70
CA TYR A 635 22.71 1.46 6.97
C TYR A 635 21.71 2.47 7.55
N MET A 636 20.60 1.98 8.08
CA MET A 636 19.54 2.79 8.69
C MET A 636 19.11 2.18 10.03
N ASN A 637 18.96 3.02 11.04
CA ASN A 637 18.42 2.68 12.35
C ASN A 637 17.11 3.43 12.58
N GLN A 638 16.02 2.69 12.79
CA GLN A 638 14.71 3.23 13.10
C GLN A 638 14.68 3.70 14.57
N LEU A 639 14.54 5.01 14.77
CA LEU A 639 14.56 5.65 16.08
C LEU A 639 13.16 5.77 16.68
N ALA A 640 12.15 6.02 15.85
CA ALA A 640 10.76 6.15 16.27
C ALA A 640 9.77 5.70 15.19
N VAL A 641 8.60 5.26 15.64
CA VAL A 641 7.42 4.97 14.81
C VAL A 641 6.31 5.92 15.29
N PHE A 642 5.62 6.55 14.35
CA PHE A 642 4.51 7.43 14.67
C PHE A 642 3.22 6.80 14.12
N ASN A 643 2.33 6.39 15.03
CA ASN A 643 1.03 5.85 14.66
C ASN A 643 0.07 7.00 14.36
N ALA A 644 -0.75 6.89 13.30
CA ALA A 644 -1.76 7.87 12.91
C ALA A 644 -1.25 9.30 12.59
N SER A 645 -0.06 9.42 11.99
CA SER A 645 0.50 10.68 11.49
C SER A 645 0.86 10.58 9.99
N PRO A 646 0.84 11.68 9.21
CA PRO A 646 1.38 11.70 7.86
C PRO A 646 2.86 11.28 7.80
N ILE A 647 3.59 11.45 8.90
CA ILE A 647 4.94 10.94 9.14
C ILE A 647 4.81 9.56 9.81
N ARG A 648 5.44 8.53 9.25
CA ARG A 648 5.35 7.14 9.69
C ARG A 648 6.51 6.71 10.59
N GLY A 649 7.70 7.28 10.42
CA GLY A 649 8.86 6.91 11.22
C GLY A 649 10.07 7.79 11.01
N LEU A 650 10.92 7.85 12.04
CA LEU A 650 12.19 8.58 12.07
C LEU A 650 13.36 7.60 12.04
N PHE A 651 14.35 7.91 11.21
CA PHE A 651 15.54 7.11 10.99
C PHE A 651 16.80 7.98 11.10
N ALA A 652 17.88 7.38 11.56
CA ALA A 652 19.23 7.89 11.36
C ALA A 652 20.03 6.86 10.56
N GLY A 653 20.85 7.32 9.63
CA GLY A 653 21.56 6.44 8.71
C GLY A 653 22.93 6.94 8.28
N LEU A 654 23.65 6.01 7.67
CA LEU A 654 24.98 6.19 7.10
C LEU A 654 24.98 5.53 5.72
N SER A 655 25.42 6.26 4.69
CA SER A 655 25.64 5.76 3.34
C SER A 655 27.13 5.82 3.02
N ILE A 656 27.67 4.75 2.44
CA ILE A 656 29.04 4.67 1.92
C ILE A 656 28.94 4.37 0.44
N GLU A 657 29.61 5.18 -0.36
CA GLU A 657 29.45 5.22 -1.81
C GLU A 657 30.83 5.19 -2.47
N ALA A 658 30.96 4.43 -3.55
CA ALA A 658 32.17 4.41 -4.37
C ALA A 658 31.83 4.19 -5.84
N GLY A 659 32.50 4.90 -6.73
CA GLY A 659 32.28 4.76 -8.16
C GLY A 659 33.23 5.59 -9.00
N ASN A 660 33.19 5.38 -10.31
CA ASN A 660 33.88 6.19 -11.28
C ASN A 660 33.22 6.10 -12.66
N VAL A 661 33.61 7.03 -13.53
CA VAL A 661 33.28 7.06 -14.95
C VAL A 661 34.54 7.01 -15.80
N TRP A 662 34.43 6.53 -17.03
CA TRP A 662 35.54 6.42 -17.98
C TRP A 662 35.09 6.83 -19.38
N ASN A 663 35.96 7.55 -20.11
CA ASN A 663 35.67 8.04 -21.46
C ASN A 663 36.00 7.02 -22.56
N ARG A 664 36.81 5.99 -22.25
CA ARG A 664 37.21 4.94 -23.19
C ARG A 664 37.01 3.56 -22.60
N ASP A 665 36.52 2.63 -23.41
CA ASP A 665 36.28 1.24 -23.00
C ASP A 665 37.54 0.55 -22.47
N SER A 666 38.69 0.82 -23.09
CA SER A 666 39.99 0.27 -22.68
C SER A 666 40.46 0.74 -21.30
N GLU A 667 39.89 1.83 -20.80
CA GLU A 667 40.24 2.43 -19.51
C GLU A 667 39.27 1.99 -18.41
N PHE A 668 38.22 1.22 -18.72
CA PHE A 668 37.25 0.77 -17.74
C PHE A 668 37.93 0.01 -16.59
N GLY A 669 37.62 0.41 -15.36
CA GLY A 669 38.22 -0.16 -14.15
C GLY A 669 39.64 0.34 -13.83
N SER A 670 40.20 1.26 -14.63
CA SER A 670 41.48 1.91 -14.34
C SER A 670 41.30 3.10 -13.37
N GLY A 671 42.37 3.44 -12.66
CA GLY A 671 42.39 4.58 -11.73
C GLY A 671 41.64 4.35 -10.40
N PRO A 672 41.76 5.28 -9.44
CA PRO A 672 41.11 5.16 -8.14
C PRO A 672 39.62 5.52 -8.22
N LEU A 673 38.77 4.71 -7.58
CA LEU A 673 37.35 5.03 -7.40
C LEU A 673 37.18 6.28 -6.54
N LYS A 674 36.27 7.16 -6.95
CA LYS A 674 35.77 8.26 -6.11
C LYS A 674 34.94 7.67 -4.98
N ARG A 675 34.97 8.30 -3.81
CA ARG A 675 34.32 7.82 -2.59
C ARG A 675 33.55 8.94 -1.93
N SER A 676 32.42 8.61 -1.32
CA SER A 676 31.61 9.52 -0.52
C SER A 676 31.05 8.79 0.70
N VAL A 677 30.95 9.49 1.83
CA VAL A 677 30.29 9.01 3.04
C VAL A 677 29.26 10.04 3.47
N THR A 678 28.02 9.61 3.66
CA THR A 678 26.90 10.48 4.00
C THR A 678 26.30 10.06 5.33
N ILE A 679 26.18 11.01 6.26
CA ILE A 679 25.44 10.83 7.51
C ILE A 679 24.13 11.58 7.35
N PHE A 680 23.01 10.92 7.62
CA PHE A 680 21.70 11.53 7.42
C PHE A 680 20.69 11.14 8.48
N THR A 681 19.65 11.97 8.58
CA THR A 681 18.38 11.63 9.22
C THR A 681 17.31 11.56 8.14
N ALA A 682 16.34 10.67 8.33
CA ALA A 682 15.24 10.53 7.39
C ALA A 682 13.90 10.37 8.09
N LEU A 683 12.86 10.95 7.50
CA LEU A 683 11.46 10.76 7.89
C LEU A 683 10.74 10.04 6.75
N THR A 684 10.06 8.94 7.06
CA THR A 684 9.14 8.33 6.11
C THR A 684 7.79 9.03 6.22
N SER A 685 7.21 9.46 5.09
CA SER A 685 5.92 10.15 5.09
C SER A 685 4.96 9.59 4.03
N SER A 686 3.72 10.03 4.10
CA SER A 686 2.69 9.70 3.09
C SER A 686 2.94 10.37 1.74
N PHE A 687 3.96 11.22 1.61
CA PHE A 687 4.36 11.87 0.34
C PHE A 687 5.74 11.43 -0.14
N GLY A 688 6.32 10.39 0.48
CA GLY A 688 7.68 9.92 0.23
C GLY A 688 8.65 10.23 1.38
N PRO A 689 9.90 9.75 1.29
CA PRO A 689 10.90 9.98 2.32
C PRO A 689 11.42 11.42 2.29
N ILE A 690 11.71 11.97 3.45
CA ILE A 690 12.43 13.23 3.64
C ILE A 690 13.82 12.89 4.16
N TYR A 691 14.88 13.33 3.48
CA TYR A 691 16.26 13.19 3.92
C TYR A 691 16.85 14.55 4.27
N LEU A 692 17.62 14.57 5.36
CA LEU A 692 18.52 15.67 5.71
C LEU A 692 19.87 15.07 6.05
N GLY A 693 20.93 15.44 5.33
CA GLY A 693 22.23 14.81 5.51
C GLY A 693 23.41 15.69 5.12
N ILE A 694 24.59 15.24 5.55
CA ILE A 694 25.88 15.81 5.19
C ILE A 694 26.76 14.71 4.61
N ALA A 695 27.34 14.97 3.44
CA ALA A 695 28.23 14.09 2.73
C ALA A 695 29.67 14.60 2.79
N PHE A 696 30.62 13.68 2.83
CA PHE A 696 32.06 13.95 2.88
C PHE A 696 32.80 13.08 1.87
N ALA A 697 33.83 13.64 1.25
CA ALA A 697 34.76 12.91 0.40
C ALA A 697 36.22 13.32 0.70
N PRO A 698 37.21 12.53 0.23
CA PRO A 698 38.62 12.92 0.30
C PRO A 698 38.89 14.32 -0.27
N SER A 699 39.98 14.94 0.16
CA SER A 699 40.37 16.30 -0.23
C SER A 699 39.45 17.43 0.28
N GLY A 700 38.73 17.19 1.38
CA GLY A 700 37.94 18.21 2.09
C GLY A 700 36.58 18.54 1.46
N ARG A 701 36.16 17.78 0.45
CA ARG A 701 34.85 17.93 -0.19
C ARG A 701 33.73 17.59 0.78
N HIS A 702 32.73 18.44 0.85
CA HIS A 702 31.55 18.23 1.66
C HIS A 702 30.32 18.82 0.97
N ASN A 703 29.15 18.24 1.24
CA ASN A 703 27.89 18.73 0.71
C ASN A 703 26.75 18.50 1.69
N PHE A 704 25.91 19.51 1.89
CA PHE A 704 24.67 19.40 2.67
C PHE A 704 23.51 19.10 1.73
N TYR A 705 22.61 18.21 2.15
CA TYR A 705 21.46 17.81 1.35
C TYR A 705 20.16 17.85 2.11
N PHE A 706 19.14 18.31 1.39
CA PHE A 706 17.73 18.10 1.68
C PHE A 706 17.09 17.42 0.48
N GLN A 707 16.31 16.36 0.72
CA GLN A 707 15.48 15.73 -0.31
C GLN A 707 14.11 15.38 0.27
N LEU A 708 13.06 15.55 -0.52
CA LEU A 708 11.71 15.07 -0.27
C LEU A 708 11.24 14.29 -1.50
N GLY A 709 10.76 13.07 -1.31
CA GLY A 709 10.14 12.27 -2.37
C GLY A 709 11.12 11.79 -3.43
N HIS A 710 10.62 11.57 -4.65
CA HIS A 710 11.41 11.06 -5.77
C HIS A 710 12.05 12.21 -6.55
N THR A 711 13.37 12.27 -6.60
CA THR A 711 14.11 13.36 -7.26
C THR A 711 15.16 12.91 -8.27
N TYR A 712 15.47 11.60 -8.37
CA TYR A 712 16.50 11.06 -9.25
C TYR A 712 16.12 9.70 -9.82
#